data_AF-A0A9D7UNL2-F1
#
_entry.id   AF-A0A9D7UNL2-F1
#
_cell.length_a   1.000
_cell.length_b   1.000
_cell.length_c   1.000
_cell.angle_alpha   90.00
_cell.angle_beta   90.00
_cell.angle_gamma   90.00
#
_symmetry.space_group_name_H-M   'P 1'
#
loop_
_entity.id
_entity.type
_entity.pdbx_description
1 polymer ?
#
loop_
_entity_poly.entity_id
_entity_poly.type
_entity_poly.pdbx_seq_one_letter_code
_entity_poly.pdbx_strand_id
1 'polypeptide(L)'
;MIAAWALVDYVRRSRPAELSTDLLPPDWSITHAAAQLSNAAIAISDRAGRLVCANDHFTRAFAGLKAPPDLGVDEANRELLVLAARTAWRDGSAQIDTIEKDDRQFSVKVARAGTADEYLLWRLAPIERLDIESRAIELVAGRIGRAMANSGVMAVSIGPDGRIRAANAAFALRATGSGQEPITGREFAAFMRMDEKGSIFFEREGRRGLPIRLLHVPLAEDEGEGAALLLAVDEEGAKVERGLALAHVEQLLSTLPLGLALVDRDGRFLFANEAFARVIDLPPQQLPPYPADLVIAEDKAAVLESIRRYGSGSLASGDIAVRLKDRPDEVIALSIAGVRGLGEAAVLLGLKDNIEETRLKRQVAQQTKMESIGQLAGGVAHDFNNILTAIIGYCDLMLLRHQPGDGDYDDIQQIKNNSNRAASLTRQLLAFSRQQTLRPQILQLADVVADVSSLLKRLLGETVRLELHHGRAIGSVRADPGQLEQVIINLGVNARDAMPKGGVVHISTKAVSQDEVRAMGSDILPIGDYALLSVEDSGVGIPKENLGKIFEPFFTTKELGKGTGLGLSTVYGIVKQSGGFIFAESEPGQGTRFDVYLPVHVGEAPPSDTVKREFYKPKDLWGSGRILIVEDEDMVRAVAERALVRQGYVVETASDGEEALELFGDGKRYDLVVSDVVMPNMDGPTMARELRSRYGDIRLLFMSGYAEEQLRQTISLDNVSFLPKPFSVQQIAEAVHEVLADQE
;
A
#
# COMPACT_ATOMS: atom_id res chain seq x y z
N MET A 1 -3.94 -67.50 -6.89
CA MET A 1 -3.90 -66.71 -8.13
C MET A 1 -5.13 -65.79 -8.24
N ILE A 2 -6.35 -66.33 -8.36
CA ILE A 2 -7.57 -65.50 -8.50
C ILE A 2 -7.86 -64.65 -7.26
N ALA A 3 -7.70 -65.19 -6.05
CA ALA A 3 -7.86 -64.43 -4.79
C ALA A 3 -6.80 -63.33 -4.59
N ALA A 4 -5.60 -63.52 -5.12
CA ALA A 4 -4.54 -62.49 -5.08
C ALA A 4 -4.83 -61.35 -6.07
N TRP A 5 -5.43 -61.68 -7.22
CA TRP A 5 -5.83 -60.70 -8.22
C TRP A 5 -7.02 -59.85 -7.75
N ALA A 6 -7.98 -60.46 -7.06
CA ALA A 6 -9.11 -59.74 -6.44
C ALA A 6 -8.65 -58.79 -5.32
N LEU A 7 -7.63 -59.16 -4.54
CA LEU A 7 -7.06 -58.29 -3.51
C LEU A 7 -6.31 -57.09 -4.11
N VAL A 8 -5.61 -57.29 -5.24
CA VAL A 8 -4.92 -56.23 -5.98
C VAL A 8 -5.92 -55.27 -6.65
N ASP A 9 -7.03 -55.78 -7.20
CA ASP A 9 -8.07 -54.95 -7.81
C ASP A 9 -8.85 -54.14 -6.76
N TYR A 10 -9.11 -54.73 -5.58
CA TYR A 10 -9.74 -54.03 -4.46
C TYR A 10 -8.84 -52.90 -3.91
N VAL A 11 -7.53 -53.14 -3.79
CA VAL A 11 -6.56 -52.10 -3.36
C VAL A 11 -6.37 -51.01 -4.42
N ARG A 12 -6.50 -51.33 -5.72
CA ARG A 12 -6.47 -50.34 -6.81
C ARG A 12 -7.72 -49.45 -6.84
N ARG A 13 -8.91 -50.00 -6.56
CA ARG A 13 -10.17 -49.24 -6.53
C ARG A 13 -10.39 -48.45 -5.24
N SER A 14 -9.63 -48.75 -4.18
CA SER A 14 -9.70 -48.05 -2.89
C SER A 14 -8.68 -46.92 -2.74
N ARG A 15 -7.90 -46.60 -3.78
CA ARG A 15 -7.10 -45.37 -3.80
C ARG A 15 -8.02 -44.22 -4.23
N PRO A 16 -8.12 -43.12 -3.46
CA PRO A 16 -8.71 -41.91 -4.00
C PRO A 16 -7.97 -41.55 -5.29
N ALA A 17 -8.71 -41.14 -6.32
CA ALA A 17 -8.11 -40.58 -7.51
C ALA A 17 -7.16 -39.45 -7.06
N GLU A 18 -5.88 -39.58 -7.37
CA GLU A 18 -4.98 -38.42 -7.33
C GLU A 18 -5.59 -37.42 -8.30
N LEU A 19 -6.17 -36.34 -7.75
CA LEU A 19 -6.54 -35.16 -8.49
C LEU A 19 -5.28 -34.71 -9.22
N SER A 20 -5.19 -35.01 -10.52
CA SER A 20 -4.36 -34.26 -11.43
C SER A 20 -4.96 -32.86 -11.46
N THR A 21 -4.47 -31.99 -10.58
CA THR A 21 -4.61 -30.55 -10.75
C THR A 21 -3.91 -30.22 -12.06
N ASP A 22 -4.65 -30.26 -13.17
CA ASP A 22 -4.28 -29.58 -14.40
C ASP A 22 -4.38 -28.08 -14.11
N LEU A 23 -3.39 -27.60 -13.36
CA LEU A 23 -3.17 -26.19 -13.10
C LEU A 23 -2.87 -25.56 -14.45
N LEU A 24 -3.70 -24.59 -14.83
CA LEU A 24 -3.44 -23.72 -15.97
C LEU A 24 -1.99 -23.25 -15.90
N PRO A 25 -1.23 -23.27 -17.02
CA PRO A 25 0.14 -22.79 -17.03
C PRO A 25 0.17 -21.36 -16.47
N PRO A 26 1.16 -21.03 -15.64
CA PRO A 26 1.20 -19.73 -14.96
C PRO A 26 1.09 -18.58 -15.97
N ASP A 27 0.25 -17.59 -15.68
CA ASP A 27 0.16 -16.38 -16.49
C ASP A 27 1.48 -15.60 -16.36
N TRP A 28 2.33 -15.78 -17.36
CA TRP A 28 3.62 -15.13 -17.45
C TRP A 28 3.50 -13.62 -17.59
N SER A 29 2.35 -13.09 -18.03
CA SER A 29 2.10 -11.65 -18.16
C SER A 29 2.00 -10.99 -16.79
N ILE A 30 1.20 -11.57 -15.88
CA ILE A 30 1.08 -11.12 -14.49
C ILE A 30 2.39 -11.36 -13.74
N THR A 31 3.00 -12.52 -13.94
CA THR A 31 4.29 -12.86 -13.30
C THR A 31 5.40 -11.90 -13.73
N HIS A 32 5.46 -11.53 -15.01
CA HIS A 32 6.37 -10.52 -15.53
C HIS A 32 6.08 -9.14 -14.92
N ALA A 33 4.81 -8.71 -14.88
CA ALA A 33 4.42 -7.44 -14.27
C ALA A 33 4.80 -7.35 -12.78
N ALA A 34 4.59 -8.44 -12.02
CA ALA A 34 5.01 -8.53 -10.62
C ALA A 34 6.54 -8.53 -10.47
N ALA A 35 7.26 -9.26 -11.32
CA ALA A 35 8.72 -9.27 -11.33
C ALA A 35 9.33 -7.91 -11.68
N GLN A 36 8.62 -7.10 -12.48
CA GLN A 36 9.04 -5.75 -12.86
C GLN A 36 9.02 -4.75 -11.69
N LEU A 37 8.24 -5.01 -10.64
CA LEU A 37 8.21 -4.17 -9.43
C LEU A 37 9.47 -4.34 -8.55
N SER A 38 10.29 -5.35 -8.82
CA SER A 38 11.54 -5.58 -8.10
C SER A 38 12.72 -4.86 -8.74
N ASN A 39 13.52 -4.17 -7.93
CA ASN A 39 14.78 -3.54 -8.37
C ASN A 39 15.91 -4.55 -8.66
N ALA A 40 15.71 -5.85 -8.38
CA ALA A 40 16.66 -6.91 -8.70
C ALA A 40 16.37 -7.53 -10.08
N ALA A 41 17.40 -8.07 -10.72
CA ALA A 41 17.24 -8.88 -11.93
C ALA A 41 16.56 -10.21 -11.56
N ILE A 42 15.37 -10.46 -12.12
CA ILE A 42 14.58 -11.66 -11.87
C ILE A 42 14.50 -12.51 -13.14
N ALA A 43 14.76 -13.80 -12.97
CA ALA A 43 14.57 -14.82 -14.00
C ALA A 43 13.84 -16.04 -13.41
N ILE A 44 13.01 -16.68 -14.20
CA ILE A 44 12.29 -17.91 -13.85
C ILE A 44 12.66 -18.97 -14.87
N SER A 45 13.08 -20.15 -14.40
CA SER A 45 13.41 -21.28 -15.27
C SER A 45 12.60 -22.52 -14.93
N ASP A 46 12.26 -23.31 -15.95
CA ASP A 46 11.62 -24.63 -15.78
C ASP A 46 12.62 -25.71 -15.31
N ARG A 47 12.11 -26.93 -15.03
CA ARG A 47 12.93 -28.10 -14.68
C ARG A 47 13.93 -28.52 -15.77
N ALA A 48 13.68 -28.18 -17.03
CA ALA A 48 14.60 -28.45 -18.13
C ALA A 48 15.72 -27.40 -18.22
N GLY A 49 15.72 -26.39 -17.34
CA GLY A 49 16.69 -25.30 -17.33
C GLY A 49 16.43 -24.25 -18.40
N ARG A 50 15.22 -24.19 -18.96
CA ARG A 50 14.83 -23.17 -19.95
C ARG A 50 14.27 -21.96 -19.22
N LEU A 51 14.63 -20.76 -19.69
CA LEU A 51 14.07 -19.51 -19.19
C LEU A 51 12.62 -19.37 -19.67
N VAL A 52 11.69 -19.18 -18.74
CA VAL A 52 10.25 -19.06 -19.02
C VAL A 52 9.74 -17.63 -18.81
N CYS A 53 10.33 -16.87 -17.90
CA CYS A 53 10.02 -15.46 -17.68
C CYS A 53 11.24 -14.72 -17.10
N ALA A 54 11.43 -13.46 -17.48
CA ALA A 54 12.45 -12.59 -16.90
C ALA A 54 12.00 -11.15 -16.96
N ASN A 55 12.39 -10.32 -15.97
CA ASN A 55 12.06 -8.91 -15.97
C ASN A 55 13.07 -8.08 -16.80
N ASP A 56 12.76 -6.81 -17.06
CA ASP A 56 13.64 -5.94 -17.86
C ASP A 56 15.00 -5.70 -17.20
N HIS A 57 15.09 -5.80 -15.89
CA HIS A 57 16.35 -5.69 -15.16
C HIS A 57 17.29 -6.86 -15.50
N PHE A 58 16.75 -8.07 -15.60
CA PHE A 58 17.50 -9.24 -16.04
C PHE A 58 17.90 -9.15 -17.51
N THR A 59 16.98 -8.81 -18.41
CA THR A 59 17.27 -8.70 -19.85
C THR A 59 18.29 -7.57 -20.16
N ARG A 60 18.32 -6.50 -19.35
CA ARG A 60 19.34 -5.44 -19.46
C ARG A 60 20.69 -5.84 -18.89
N ALA A 61 20.71 -6.61 -17.80
CA ALA A 61 21.95 -7.02 -17.13
C ALA A 61 22.64 -8.20 -17.85
N PHE A 62 21.87 -9.10 -18.45
CA PHE A 62 22.37 -10.32 -19.07
C PHE A 62 21.82 -10.46 -20.49
N ALA A 63 22.70 -10.38 -21.48
CA ALA A 63 22.32 -10.45 -22.89
C ALA A 63 22.05 -11.89 -23.33
N GLY A 64 20.96 -12.08 -24.09
CA GLY A 64 20.52 -13.39 -24.56
C GLY A 64 19.67 -14.07 -23.50
N LEU A 65 18.36 -14.22 -23.77
CA LEU A 65 17.32 -14.77 -22.90
C LEU A 65 17.61 -16.23 -22.50
N LYS A 66 18.62 -16.43 -21.64
CA LYS A 66 19.10 -17.71 -21.15
C LYS A 66 18.87 -17.81 -19.65
N ALA A 67 18.71 -19.04 -19.17
CA ALA A 67 18.59 -19.28 -17.74
C ALA A 67 19.92 -18.98 -17.03
N PRO A 68 19.89 -18.63 -15.73
CA PRO A 68 21.09 -18.22 -15.00
C PRO A 68 22.33 -19.13 -15.10
N PRO A 69 22.20 -20.47 -15.12
CA PRO A 69 23.36 -21.36 -15.32
C PRO A 69 24.11 -21.17 -16.65
N ASP A 70 23.56 -20.41 -17.61
CA ASP A 70 24.09 -20.27 -18.97
C ASP A 70 24.27 -18.79 -19.39
N LEU A 71 24.52 -17.90 -18.42
CA LEU A 71 24.68 -16.44 -18.61
C LEU A 71 26.02 -16.01 -19.23
N GLY A 72 26.86 -16.95 -19.67
CA GLY A 72 28.19 -16.64 -20.20
C GLY A 72 29.15 -16.04 -19.15
N VAL A 73 28.99 -16.45 -17.89
CA VAL A 73 29.99 -16.26 -16.82
C VAL A 73 31.16 -17.23 -17.01
N ASP A 74 32.25 -17.05 -16.27
CA ASP A 74 33.37 -18.00 -16.26
C ASP A 74 32.95 -19.40 -15.74
N GLU A 75 33.81 -20.40 -15.97
CA GLU A 75 33.47 -21.80 -15.65
C GLU A 75 33.27 -22.01 -14.14
N ALA A 76 34.00 -21.28 -13.28
CA ALA A 76 33.85 -21.37 -11.83
C ALA A 76 32.49 -20.84 -11.34
N ASN A 77 32.07 -19.65 -11.80
CA ASN A 77 30.76 -19.11 -11.44
C ASN A 77 29.62 -19.92 -12.07
N ARG A 78 29.85 -20.51 -13.24
CA ARG A 78 28.89 -21.42 -13.89
C ARG A 78 28.66 -22.67 -13.04
N GLU A 79 29.72 -23.30 -12.53
CA GLU A 79 29.60 -24.46 -11.62
C GLU A 79 28.82 -24.11 -10.35
N LEU A 80 29.05 -22.92 -9.77
CA LEU A 80 28.31 -22.43 -8.60
C LEU A 80 26.81 -22.28 -8.90
N LEU A 81 26.45 -21.71 -10.06
CA LEU A 81 25.05 -21.54 -10.48
C LEU A 81 24.36 -22.89 -10.71
N VAL A 82 25.06 -23.86 -11.32
CA VAL A 82 24.54 -25.22 -11.50
C VAL A 82 24.34 -25.92 -10.15
N LEU A 83 25.29 -25.78 -9.22
CA LEU A 83 25.17 -26.34 -7.89
C LEU A 83 24.01 -25.71 -7.12
N ALA A 84 23.85 -24.39 -7.18
CA ALA A 84 22.75 -23.68 -6.55
C ALA A 84 21.38 -24.09 -7.10
N ALA A 85 21.24 -24.29 -8.42
CA ALA A 85 20.02 -24.86 -9.01
C ALA A 85 19.70 -26.25 -8.43
N ARG A 86 20.69 -27.14 -8.37
CA ARG A 86 20.49 -28.50 -7.82
C ARG A 86 20.09 -28.48 -6.34
N THR A 87 20.76 -27.63 -5.56
CA THR A 87 20.45 -27.45 -4.13
C THR A 87 19.05 -26.85 -3.95
N ALA A 88 18.65 -25.86 -4.74
CA ALA A 88 17.31 -25.30 -4.68
C ALA A 88 16.22 -26.32 -5.06
N TRP A 89 16.49 -27.18 -6.04
CA TRP A 89 15.57 -28.29 -6.36
C TRP A 89 15.40 -29.28 -5.21
N ARG A 90 16.49 -29.61 -4.51
CA ARG A 90 16.49 -30.60 -3.41
C ARG A 90 15.96 -30.02 -2.09
N ASP A 91 16.45 -28.85 -1.72
CA ASP A 91 16.32 -28.26 -0.37
C ASP A 91 15.38 -27.03 -0.35
N GLY A 92 14.83 -26.63 -1.50
CA GLY A 92 13.85 -25.55 -1.65
C GLY A 92 14.45 -24.17 -1.93
N SER A 93 15.71 -23.91 -1.54
CA SER A 93 16.43 -22.69 -1.92
C SER A 93 17.95 -22.84 -1.84
N ALA A 94 18.68 -21.93 -2.47
CA ALA A 94 20.12 -21.78 -2.36
C ALA A 94 20.54 -20.32 -2.57
N GLN A 95 21.72 -19.97 -2.06
CA GLN A 95 22.29 -18.63 -2.19
C GLN A 95 23.77 -18.74 -2.58
N ILE A 96 24.21 -17.82 -3.45
CA ILE A 96 25.61 -17.59 -3.81
C ILE A 96 25.90 -16.14 -3.45
N ASP A 97 26.96 -15.92 -2.66
CA ASP A 97 27.28 -14.59 -2.16
C ASP A 97 27.80 -13.66 -3.26
N THR A 98 28.64 -14.19 -4.16
CA THR A 98 29.24 -13.41 -5.26
C THR A 98 29.39 -14.26 -6.51
N ILE A 99 28.91 -13.75 -7.64
CA ILE A 99 29.30 -14.16 -9.00
C ILE A 99 29.78 -12.93 -9.77
N GLU A 100 30.63 -13.10 -10.77
CA GLU A 100 31.19 -12.01 -11.56
C GLU A 100 30.80 -12.13 -13.04
N LYS A 101 30.35 -11.01 -13.62
CA LYS A 101 30.03 -10.89 -15.05
C LYS A 101 30.34 -9.47 -15.52
N ASP A 102 31.17 -9.33 -16.54
CA ASP A 102 31.50 -8.05 -17.18
C ASP A 102 31.92 -6.94 -16.17
N ASP A 103 32.88 -7.24 -15.29
CA ASP A 103 33.36 -6.38 -14.18
C ASP A 103 32.31 -5.98 -13.13
N ARG A 104 31.15 -6.65 -13.12
CA ARG A 104 30.11 -6.46 -12.11
C ARG A 104 29.93 -7.71 -11.27
N GLN A 105 29.84 -7.50 -9.96
CA GLN A 105 29.58 -8.56 -9.00
C GLN A 105 28.08 -8.60 -8.66
N PHE A 106 27.54 -9.81 -8.54
CA PHE A 106 26.14 -10.04 -8.20
C PHE A 106 26.02 -11.07 -7.09
N SER A 107 25.07 -10.86 -6.18
CA SER A 107 24.61 -11.90 -5.25
C SER A 107 23.42 -12.61 -5.89
N VAL A 108 23.37 -13.93 -5.74
CA VAL A 108 22.34 -14.76 -6.37
C VAL A 108 21.56 -15.52 -5.31
N LYS A 109 20.25 -15.39 -5.34
CA LYS A 109 19.33 -16.26 -4.59
C LYS A 109 18.48 -17.02 -5.58
N VAL A 110 18.32 -18.32 -5.34
CA VAL A 110 17.45 -19.19 -6.14
C VAL A 110 16.53 -19.96 -5.20
N ALA A 111 15.25 -19.98 -5.52
CA ALA A 111 14.24 -20.67 -4.74
C ALA A 111 13.31 -21.48 -5.65
N ARG A 112 12.87 -22.63 -5.17
CA ARG A 112 11.85 -23.43 -5.83
C ARG A 112 10.49 -22.74 -5.68
N ALA A 113 9.75 -22.67 -6.78
CA ALA A 113 8.50 -21.93 -6.86
C ALA A 113 7.49 -22.62 -7.80
N GLY A 114 6.22 -22.21 -7.68
CA GLY A 114 5.08 -22.82 -8.38
C GLY A 114 4.31 -23.79 -7.48
N THR A 115 3.02 -23.94 -7.74
CA THR A 115 2.09 -24.80 -6.98
C THR A 115 2.48 -26.28 -7.04
N ALA A 116 3.16 -26.71 -8.11
CA ALA A 116 3.70 -28.06 -8.27
C ALA A 116 5.23 -28.16 -8.11
N ASP A 117 5.89 -27.13 -7.54
CA ASP A 117 7.36 -27.11 -7.39
C ASP A 117 8.08 -27.42 -8.72
N GLU A 118 7.72 -26.66 -9.76
CA GLU A 118 8.10 -26.93 -11.15
C GLU A 118 8.96 -25.83 -11.79
N TYR A 119 9.14 -24.70 -11.08
CA TYR A 119 10.03 -23.61 -11.49
C TYR A 119 11.09 -23.29 -10.45
N LEU A 120 12.18 -22.68 -10.91
CA LEU A 120 13.14 -21.97 -10.07
C LEU A 120 13.00 -20.46 -10.30
N LEU A 121 12.81 -19.71 -9.23
CA LEU A 121 12.87 -18.26 -9.20
C LEU A 121 14.29 -17.83 -8.83
N TRP A 122 14.93 -17.12 -9.75
CA TRP A 122 16.26 -16.57 -9.61
C TRP A 122 16.18 -15.07 -9.36
N ARG A 123 16.89 -14.60 -8.35
CA ARG A 123 17.07 -13.19 -8.03
C ARG A 123 18.56 -12.88 -8.00
N LEU A 124 19.00 -12.06 -8.96
CA LEU A 124 20.36 -11.57 -9.06
C LEU A 124 20.37 -10.09 -8.68
N ALA A 125 21.01 -9.76 -7.56
CA ALA A 125 21.12 -8.39 -7.08
C ALA A 125 22.56 -7.90 -7.24
N PRO A 126 22.79 -6.74 -7.87
CA PRO A 126 24.14 -6.20 -8.01
C PRO A 126 24.74 -5.94 -6.62
N ILE A 127 26.01 -6.32 -6.46
CA ILE A 127 26.83 -5.96 -5.31
C ILE A 127 27.46 -4.64 -5.69
N GLU A 128 26.85 -3.53 -5.27
CA GLU A 128 27.42 -2.20 -5.46
C GLU A 128 28.74 -2.11 -4.68
N ARG A 129 29.87 -2.34 -5.36
CA ARG A 129 31.12 -1.71 -4.92
C ARG A 129 30.92 -0.22 -5.17
N LEU A 130 30.93 0.57 -4.09
CA LEU A 130 31.11 2.01 -4.23
C LEU A 130 32.40 2.21 -5.04
N ASP A 131 32.28 2.72 -6.26
CA ASP A 131 33.43 3.24 -6.99
C ASP A 131 33.78 4.61 -6.36
N ILE A 132 34.55 4.54 -5.27
CA ILE A 132 34.93 5.69 -4.46
C ILE A 132 35.75 6.69 -5.31
N GLU A 133 36.49 6.22 -6.32
CA GLU A 133 37.27 7.08 -7.22
C GLU A 133 36.35 7.92 -8.12
N SER A 134 35.35 7.31 -8.78
CA SER A 134 34.35 8.06 -9.57
C SER A 134 33.56 9.06 -8.74
N ARG A 135 33.20 8.68 -7.50
CA ARG A 135 32.48 9.54 -6.56
C ARG A 135 33.34 10.73 -6.11
N ALA A 136 34.63 10.51 -5.87
CA ALA A 136 35.58 11.56 -5.50
C ALA A 136 35.84 12.54 -6.66
N ILE A 137 35.91 12.04 -7.90
CA ILE A 137 35.99 12.88 -9.11
C ILE A 137 34.75 13.76 -9.22
N GLU A 138 33.55 13.19 -9.05
CA GLU A 138 32.29 13.94 -9.09
C GLU A 138 32.20 14.98 -7.96
N LEU A 139 32.65 14.64 -6.75
CA LEU A 139 32.64 15.55 -5.62
C LEU A 139 33.54 16.77 -5.85
N VAL A 140 34.72 16.57 -6.47
CA VAL A 140 35.70 17.63 -6.74
C VAL A 140 35.35 18.47 -7.99
N ALA A 141 34.88 17.84 -9.08
CA ALA A 141 34.57 18.54 -10.32
C ALA A 141 33.10 19.01 -10.41
N GLY A 142 32.22 18.45 -9.59
CA GLY A 142 30.78 18.66 -9.63
C GLY A 142 30.30 19.91 -8.91
N ARG A 143 29.05 19.88 -8.45
CA ARG A 143 28.40 21.04 -7.80
C ARG A 143 29.03 21.35 -6.44
N ILE A 144 29.38 20.32 -5.67
CA ILE A 144 29.99 20.46 -4.34
C ILE A 144 31.39 21.07 -4.47
N GLY A 145 32.21 20.58 -5.39
CA GLY A 145 33.53 21.13 -5.71
C GLY A 145 33.52 22.60 -6.10
N ARG A 146 32.51 23.03 -6.87
CA ARG A 146 32.26 24.44 -7.20
C ARG A 146 31.88 25.27 -5.97
N ALA A 147 31.01 24.73 -5.10
CA ALA A 147 30.65 25.40 -3.86
C ALA A 147 31.88 25.58 -2.94
N MET A 148 32.72 24.54 -2.80
CA MET A 148 34.00 24.61 -2.09
C MET A 148 34.95 25.65 -2.68
N ALA A 149 35.06 25.71 -4.01
CA ALA A 149 35.91 26.70 -4.67
C ALA A 149 35.46 28.14 -4.38
N ASN A 150 34.14 28.39 -4.38
CA ASN A 150 33.57 29.71 -4.05
C ASN A 150 33.81 30.11 -2.58
N SER A 151 34.01 29.14 -1.68
CA SER A 151 34.35 29.38 -0.27
C SER A 151 35.85 29.41 0.00
N GLY A 152 36.70 29.42 -1.03
CA GLY A 152 38.16 29.43 -0.89
C GLY A 152 38.78 28.09 -0.53
N VAL A 153 38.00 27.00 -0.52
CA VAL A 153 38.49 25.64 -0.24
C VAL A 153 38.95 25.01 -1.55
N MET A 154 40.22 24.61 -1.60
CA MET A 154 40.81 23.95 -2.75
C MET A 154 40.65 22.43 -2.58
N ALA A 155 40.24 21.74 -3.64
CA ALA A 155 40.03 20.31 -3.62
C ALA A 155 40.65 19.66 -4.87
N VAL A 156 41.37 18.56 -4.66
CA VAL A 156 41.99 17.79 -5.74
C VAL A 156 41.90 16.30 -5.43
N SER A 157 41.46 15.52 -6.41
CA SER A 157 41.47 14.05 -6.37
C SER A 157 42.71 13.55 -7.11
N ILE A 158 43.45 12.63 -6.50
CA ILE A 158 44.70 12.07 -7.01
C ILE A 158 44.56 10.56 -7.10
N GLY A 159 44.95 9.99 -8.23
CA GLY A 159 45.00 8.55 -8.42
C GLY A 159 46.19 7.91 -7.69
N PRO A 160 46.23 6.57 -7.59
CA PRO A 160 47.34 5.85 -6.97
C PRO A 160 48.69 6.07 -7.69
N ASP A 161 48.66 6.54 -8.94
CA ASP A 161 49.82 6.94 -9.75
C ASP A 161 50.37 8.34 -9.40
N GLY A 162 49.81 9.02 -8.39
CA GLY A 162 50.20 10.38 -8.00
C GLY A 162 49.75 11.46 -8.99
N ARG A 163 48.89 11.12 -9.94
CA ARG A 163 48.38 12.05 -10.97
C ARG A 163 47.01 12.59 -10.59
N ILE A 164 46.78 13.86 -10.92
CA ILE A 164 45.51 14.53 -10.66
C ILE A 164 44.41 13.89 -11.52
N ARG A 165 43.36 13.37 -10.88
CA ARG A 165 42.14 12.86 -11.54
C ARG A 165 41.09 13.94 -11.71
N ALA A 166 40.94 14.81 -10.70
CA ALA A 166 40.04 15.96 -10.76
C ALA A 166 40.55 17.07 -9.85
N ALA A 167 40.22 18.32 -10.17
CA ALA A 167 40.52 19.47 -9.32
C ALA A 167 39.41 20.52 -9.45
N ASN A 168 39.11 21.21 -8.35
CA ASN A 168 38.15 22.30 -8.39
C ASN A 168 38.82 23.60 -8.88
N ALA A 169 37.99 24.60 -9.24
CA ALA A 169 38.47 25.83 -9.86
C ALA A 169 39.43 26.64 -8.99
N ALA A 170 39.27 26.59 -7.66
CA ALA A 170 40.16 27.27 -6.72
C ALA A 170 41.58 26.66 -6.73
N PHE A 171 41.68 25.33 -6.73
CA PHE A 171 42.96 24.64 -6.83
C PHE A 171 43.64 24.92 -8.18
N ALA A 172 42.90 24.80 -9.28
CA ALA A 172 43.42 25.07 -10.63
C ALA A 172 43.94 26.51 -10.77
N LEU A 173 43.19 27.49 -10.24
CA LEU A 173 43.57 28.89 -10.27
C LEU A 173 44.90 29.16 -9.56
N ARG A 174 45.16 28.57 -8.39
CA ARG A 174 46.44 28.75 -7.68
C ARG A 174 47.57 27.93 -8.29
N ALA A 175 47.29 26.72 -8.75
CA ALA A 175 48.29 25.83 -9.35
C ALA A 175 48.82 26.37 -10.69
N THR A 176 47.95 26.92 -11.55
CA THR A 176 48.34 27.34 -12.90
C THR A 176 48.12 28.83 -13.19
N GLY A 177 47.34 29.54 -12.38
CA GLY A 177 46.93 30.93 -12.58
C GLY A 177 45.65 31.12 -13.38
N SER A 178 45.03 30.03 -13.83
CA SER A 178 43.77 30.06 -14.55
C SER A 178 42.90 28.90 -14.10
N GLY A 179 41.68 29.17 -13.63
CA GLY A 179 40.73 28.13 -13.23
C GLY A 179 40.20 27.27 -14.38
N GLN A 180 40.62 27.54 -15.62
CA GLN A 180 40.19 26.84 -16.85
C GLN A 180 41.29 26.00 -17.48
N GLU A 181 42.53 26.06 -17.00
CA GLU A 181 43.62 25.28 -17.57
C GLU A 181 43.51 23.79 -17.17
N PRO A 182 43.67 22.85 -18.12
CA PRO A 182 43.55 21.44 -17.82
C PRO A 182 44.75 20.95 -17.00
N ILE A 183 44.50 20.60 -15.74
CA ILE A 183 45.49 20.02 -14.82
C ILE A 183 45.32 18.51 -14.59
N THR A 184 44.20 17.94 -15.02
CA THR A 184 43.95 16.49 -14.97
C THR A 184 45.02 15.73 -15.76
N GLY A 185 45.50 14.62 -15.20
CA GLY A 185 46.54 13.75 -15.75
C GLY A 185 47.98 14.19 -15.46
N ARG A 186 48.20 15.38 -14.89
CA ARG A 186 49.53 15.86 -14.49
C ARG A 186 49.90 15.37 -13.09
N GLU A 187 51.20 15.28 -12.81
CA GLU A 187 51.71 14.90 -11.49
C GLU A 187 51.43 15.99 -10.46
N PHE A 188 50.79 15.63 -9.35
CA PHE A 188 50.43 16.59 -8.30
C PHE A 188 51.68 17.28 -7.71
N ALA A 189 52.75 16.53 -7.50
CA ALA A 189 54.00 17.04 -6.94
C ALA A 189 54.63 18.16 -7.78
N ALA A 190 54.39 18.21 -9.09
CA ALA A 190 54.90 19.26 -9.96
C ALA A 190 54.32 20.65 -9.66
N PHE A 191 53.18 20.72 -8.96
CA PHE A 191 52.53 21.97 -8.55
C PHE A 191 52.86 22.38 -7.12
N MET A 192 53.62 21.57 -6.39
CA MET A 192 53.88 21.75 -4.96
C MET A 192 55.37 21.97 -4.69
N ARG A 193 55.68 22.90 -3.80
CA ARG A 193 57.02 23.12 -3.26
C ARG A 193 56.96 23.14 -1.74
N MET A 194 57.91 22.50 -1.10
CA MET A 194 58.09 22.55 0.35
C MET A 194 59.31 23.40 0.70
N ASP A 195 59.21 24.22 1.75
CA ASP A 195 60.36 24.94 2.28
C ASP A 195 61.14 24.13 3.33
N GLU A 196 62.25 24.68 3.83
CA GLU A 196 63.10 24.04 4.85
C GLU A 196 62.39 23.85 6.20
N LYS A 197 61.23 24.49 6.41
CA LYS A 197 60.42 24.39 7.62
C LYS A 197 59.24 23.42 7.45
N GLY A 198 59.12 22.76 6.30
CA GLY A 198 58.05 21.81 6.02
C GLY A 198 56.73 22.47 5.58
N SER A 199 56.70 23.77 5.32
CA SER A 199 55.52 24.47 4.81
C SER A 199 55.38 24.25 3.31
N ILE A 200 54.17 23.96 2.85
CA ILE A 200 53.87 23.63 1.45
C ILE A 200 53.30 24.87 0.74
N PHE A 201 53.74 25.13 -0.49
CA PHE A 201 53.33 26.24 -1.34
C PHE A 201 53.05 25.75 -2.76
N PHE A 202 52.29 26.51 -3.52
CA PHE A 202 52.19 26.29 -4.97
C PHE A 202 53.49 26.70 -5.66
N GLU A 203 54.01 25.82 -6.54
CA GLU A 203 55.27 26.02 -7.27
C GLU A 203 55.29 27.36 -8.03
N ARG A 204 54.16 27.73 -8.65
CA ARG A 204 53.97 28.99 -9.39
C ARG A 204 54.14 30.24 -8.52
N GLU A 205 53.61 30.20 -7.31
CA GLU A 205 53.60 31.37 -6.40
C GLU A 205 54.93 31.51 -5.63
N GLY A 206 55.71 30.43 -5.57
CA GLY A 206 56.98 30.39 -4.87
C GLY A 206 56.84 30.73 -3.38
N ARG A 207 57.93 31.19 -2.75
CA ARG A 207 57.96 31.55 -1.32
C ARG A 207 57.19 32.83 -0.95
N ARG A 208 56.52 33.47 -1.92
CA ARG A 208 55.69 34.67 -1.70
C ARG A 208 54.20 34.34 -1.61
N GLY A 209 53.79 33.13 -2.00
CA GLY A 209 52.42 32.66 -1.83
C GLY A 209 52.09 32.31 -0.38
N LEU A 210 50.80 32.24 -0.06
CA LEU A 210 50.35 31.75 1.24
C LEU A 210 50.66 30.25 1.34
N PRO A 211 51.25 29.78 2.46
CA PRO A 211 51.39 28.35 2.70
C PRO A 211 50.02 27.69 2.71
N ILE A 212 49.98 26.41 2.37
CA ILE A 212 48.74 25.65 2.33
C ILE A 212 48.83 24.45 3.26
N ARG A 213 47.74 24.21 3.99
CA ARG A 213 47.57 23.00 4.78
C ARG A 213 46.84 21.95 3.95
N LEU A 214 47.49 20.83 3.68
CA LEU A 214 46.89 19.68 3.00
C LEU A 214 46.23 18.73 4.02
N LEU A 215 44.94 18.47 3.83
CA LEU A 215 44.17 17.47 4.54
C LEU A 215 44.00 16.27 3.62
N HIS A 216 44.56 15.13 4.04
CA HIS A 216 44.48 13.87 3.30
C HIS A 216 43.27 13.07 3.74
N VAL A 217 42.37 12.80 2.79
CA VAL A 217 41.24 11.90 2.96
C VAL A 217 41.51 10.65 2.12
N PRO A 218 41.96 9.54 2.72
CA PRO A 218 42.20 8.30 2.00
C PRO A 218 40.87 7.76 1.46
N LEU A 219 40.85 7.32 0.19
CA LEU A 219 39.65 6.80 -0.47
C LEU A 219 39.61 5.25 -0.49
N ALA A 220 40.62 4.59 0.04
CA ALA A 220 40.69 3.14 0.23
C ALA A 220 41.18 2.80 1.64
N GLU A 221 40.75 1.65 2.19
CA GLU A 221 41.11 1.18 3.53
C GLU A 221 42.56 0.65 3.65
N ASP A 222 43.23 0.40 2.52
CA ASP A 222 44.60 -0.11 2.51
C ASP A 222 45.65 0.98 2.75
N GLU A 223 46.58 0.70 3.67
CA GLU A 223 47.63 1.60 4.14
C GLU A 223 48.57 2.03 3.00
N GLY A 224 48.39 3.27 2.49
CA GLY A 224 49.49 4.09 1.99
C GLY A 224 49.65 4.29 0.48
N GLU A 225 48.98 3.52 -0.39
CA GLU A 225 49.14 3.62 -1.87
C GLU A 225 47.82 3.73 -2.65
N GLY A 226 46.72 4.14 -1.99
CA GLY A 226 45.40 4.29 -2.60
C GLY A 226 45.13 5.65 -3.23
N ALA A 227 44.09 5.74 -4.06
CA ALA A 227 43.54 7.02 -4.52
C ALA A 227 43.20 7.91 -3.31
N ALA A 228 43.40 9.21 -3.45
CA ALA A 228 43.30 10.16 -2.35
C ALA A 228 42.54 11.41 -2.75
N LEU A 229 41.66 11.89 -1.86
CA LEU A 229 41.09 13.22 -1.94
C LEU A 229 41.91 14.14 -1.03
N LEU A 230 42.53 15.16 -1.63
CA LEU A 230 43.22 16.22 -0.89
C LEU A 230 42.35 17.47 -0.84
N LEU A 231 42.16 17.99 0.37
CA LEU A 231 41.59 19.32 0.60
C LEU A 231 42.71 20.24 1.05
N ALA A 232 42.81 21.42 0.45
CA ALA A 232 43.82 22.41 0.79
C ALA A 232 43.15 23.73 1.20
N VAL A 233 43.67 24.35 2.25
CA VAL A 233 43.26 25.67 2.74
C VAL A 233 44.48 26.53 3.01
N ASP A 234 44.32 27.84 2.80
CA ASP A 234 45.39 28.81 3.01
C ASP A 234 45.72 28.94 4.50
N GLU A 235 47.00 28.95 4.81
CA GLU A 235 47.55 29.12 6.14
C GLU A 235 48.11 30.55 6.24
N GLU A 236 47.40 31.46 6.91
CA GLU A 236 47.92 32.82 7.13
C GLU A 236 49.11 32.80 8.09
N GLY A 237 50.21 33.43 7.67
CA GLY A 237 51.47 33.43 8.41
C GLY A 237 51.38 34.13 9.78
N ALA A 238 51.71 33.35 10.81
CA ALA A 238 52.25 33.77 12.12
C ALA A 238 51.32 34.52 13.11
N LYS A 239 50.34 33.79 13.65
CA LYS A 239 50.18 33.51 15.10
C LYS A 239 48.95 32.63 15.24
N VAL A 240 49.13 31.42 15.77
CA VAL A 240 48.04 30.49 16.05
C VAL A 240 47.13 31.10 17.12
N GLU A 241 46.11 31.85 16.69
CA GLU A 241 44.88 31.97 17.45
C GLU A 241 44.04 30.73 17.13
N ARG A 242 44.02 29.81 18.10
CA ARG A 242 43.35 28.50 18.06
C ARG A 242 41.84 28.56 17.77
N GLY A 243 41.24 29.75 17.63
CA GLY A 243 39.82 29.96 17.36
C GLY A 243 39.39 29.89 15.88
N LEU A 244 40.26 30.27 14.93
CA LEU A 244 39.87 30.38 13.51
C LEU A 244 39.69 29.02 12.81
N ALA A 245 40.43 27.99 13.23
CA ALA A 245 40.29 26.63 12.70
C ALA A 245 38.98 25.96 13.15
N LEU A 246 38.53 26.25 14.37
CA LEU A 246 37.24 25.77 14.87
C LEU A 246 36.10 26.42 14.09
N ALA A 247 36.15 27.75 13.90
CA ALA A 247 35.13 28.50 13.19
C ALA A 247 34.92 28.02 11.73
N HIS A 248 35.99 27.67 11.02
CA HIS A 248 35.88 27.16 9.64
C HIS A 248 35.24 25.76 9.60
N VAL A 249 35.58 24.89 10.56
CA VAL A 249 34.98 23.54 10.66
C VAL A 249 33.52 23.62 11.10
N GLU A 250 33.19 24.50 12.06
CA GLU A 250 31.80 24.78 12.45
C GLU A 250 30.98 25.27 11.26
N GLN A 251 31.53 26.17 10.45
CA GLN A 251 30.85 26.66 9.25
C GLN A 251 30.62 25.53 8.23
N LEU A 252 31.59 24.64 7.99
CA LEU A 252 31.40 23.49 7.11
C LEU A 252 30.34 22.53 7.64
N LEU A 253 30.42 22.16 8.93
CA LEU A 253 29.46 21.26 9.58
C LEU A 253 28.05 21.86 9.63
N SER A 254 27.92 23.17 9.73
CA SER A 254 26.62 23.87 9.74
C SER A 254 25.84 23.70 8.44
N THR A 255 26.53 23.50 7.32
CA THR A 255 25.89 23.35 5.99
C THR A 255 25.47 21.91 5.67
N LEU A 256 25.91 20.93 6.47
CA LEU A 256 25.61 19.52 6.22
C LEU A 256 24.19 19.15 6.70
N PRO A 257 23.43 18.38 5.92
CA PRO A 257 22.08 17.93 6.30
C PRO A 257 22.08 16.80 7.34
N LEU A 258 23.25 16.44 7.88
CA LEU A 258 23.45 15.39 8.87
C LEU A 258 23.48 15.99 10.27
N GLY A 259 22.80 15.38 11.24
CA GLY A 259 22.85 15.85 12.63
C GLY A 259 24.23 15.61 13.23
N LEU A 260 25.06 16.65 13.33
CA LEU A 260 26.43 16.56 13.81
C LEU A 260 26.71 17.52 14.97
N ALA A 261 27.48 17.06 15.94
CA ALA A 261 27.95 17.86 17.06
C ALA A 261 29.40 17.55 17.45
N LEU A 262 30.13 18.56 17.92
CA LEU A 262 31.51 18.45 18.40
C LEU A 262 31.53 18.55 19.93
N VAL A 263 32.38 17.73 20.53
CA VAL A 263 32.54 17.61 21.97
C VAL A 263 34.02 17.69 22.35
N ASP A 264 34.33 18.38 23.44
CA ASP A 264 35.68 18.48 23.99
C ASP A 264 36.13 17.19 24.73
N ARG A 265 37.34 17.21 25.29
CA ARG A 265 37.88 16.08 26.07
C ARG A 265 37.19 15.86 27.42
N ASP A 266 36.54 16.90 27.94
CA ASP A 266 35.79 16.86 29.20
C ASP A 266 34.33 16.42 28.98
N GLY A 267 33.94 16.19 27.73
CA GLY A 267 32.62 15.72 27.34
C GLY A 267 31.59 16.83 27.14
N ARG A 268 32.01 18.10 27.00
CA ARG A 268 31.11 19.24 26.78
C ARG A 268 30.89 19.53 25.31
N PHE A 269 29.68 19.97 24.95
CA PHE A 269 29.43 20.47 23.60
C PHE A 269 30.25 21.72 23.32
N LEU A 270 30.98 21.69 22.21
CA LEU A 270 31.62 22.85 21.61
C LEU A 270 30.73 23.44 20.51
N PHE A 271 30.09 22.56 19.73
CA PHE A 271 29.26 22.94 18.60
C PHE A 271 28.21 21.86 18.32
N ALA A 272 27.04 22.27 17.82
CA ALA A 272 26.03 21.37 17.26
C ALA A 272 25.34 22.10 16.09
N ASN A 273 25.20 21.43 14.96
CA ASN A 273 24.54 22.04 13.80
C ASN A 273 23.01 22.01 13.91
N GLU A 274 22.32 22.76 13.04
CA GLU A 274 20.85 22.83 13.07
C GLU A 274 20.18 21.47 12.81
N ALA A 275 20.81 20.58 12.05
CA ALA A 275 20.29 19.23 11.85
C ALA A 275 20.33 18.42 13.15
N PHE A 276 21.38 18.55 13.97
CA PHE A 276 21.49 17.88 15.28
C PHE A 276 20.42 18.40 16.25
N ALA A 277 20.26 19.72 16.30
CA ALA A 277 19.24 20.40 17.09
C ALA A 277 17.81 19.97 16.71
N ARG A 278 17.52 19.83 15.41
CA ARG A 278 16.21 19.35 14.92
C ARG A 278 15.90 17.91 15.31
N VAL A 279 16.88 17.00 15.23
CA VAL A 279 16.67 15.59 15.61
C VAL A 279 16.36 15.46 17.11
N ILE A 280 16.98 16.31 17.93
CA ILE A 280 16.80 16.35 19.38
C ILE A 280 15.60 17.23 19.79
N ASP A 281 14.96 17.92 18.85
CA ASP A 281 13.80 18.80 19.06
C ASP A 281 14.06 19.92 20.09
N LEU A 282 15.31 20.40 20.15
CA LEU A 282 15.73 21.50 21.02
C LEU A 282 16.47 22.56 20.20
N PRO A 283 16.15 23.86 20.37
CA PRO A 283 16.91 24.90 19.71
C PRO A 283 18.37 24.89 20.21
N PRO A 284 19.37 25.24 19.38
CA PRO A 284 20.79 25.15 19.74
C PRO A 284 21.15 25.89 21.03
N GLN A 285 20.44 26.97 21.37
CA GLN A 285 20.67 27.76 22.59
C GLN A 285 20.18 27.08 23.87
N GLN A 286 19.37 26.03 23.77
CA GLN A 286 18.81 25.27 24.90
C GLN A 286 19.46 23.89 25.06
N LEU A 287 20.48 23.57 24.25
CA LEU A 287 21.22 22.33 24.42
C LEU A 287 21.92 22.32 25.79
N PRO A 288 21.81 21.22 26.56
CA PRO A 288 22.53 21.09 27.80
C PRO A 288 24.04 21.08 27.53
N PRO A 289 24.89 21.46 28.50
CA PRO A 289 26.33 21.50 28.30
C PRO A 289 26.97 20.14 28.00
N TYR A 290 26.32 19.03 28.37
CA TYR A 290 26.82 17.67 28.17
C TYR A 290 25.85 16.84 27.31
N PRO A 291 26.34 16.10 26.28
CA PRO A 291 25.51 15.20 25.47
C PRO A 291 24.80 14.11 26.27
N ALA A 292 25.43 13.64 27.36
CA ALA A 292 24.84 12.65 28.25
C ALA A 292 23.57 13.14 28.97
N ASP A 293 23.28 14.45 28.98
CA ASP A 293 22.05 14.97 29.56
C ASP A 293 20.86 14.95 28.61
N LEU A 294 21.08 14.64 27.33
CA LEU A 294 20.02 14.45 26.32
C LEU A 294 19.38 13.06 26.40
N VAL A 295 20.07 12.09 27.01
CA VAL A 295 19.63 10.70 27.10
C VAL A 295 19.03 10.37 28.47
N ILE A 296 18.22 9.30 28.53
CA ILE A 296 17.64 8.78 29.77
C ILE A 296 18.73 8.39 30.79
N ALA A 297 18.36 8.29 32.06
CA ALA A 297 19.30 8.05 33.16
C ALA A 297 20.12 6.77 32.97
N GLU A 298 19.53 5.72 32.40
CA GLU A 298 20.16 4.43 32.15
C GLU A 298 21.29 4.50 31.10
N ASP A 299 21.14 5.34 30.08
CA ASP A 299 22.07 5.40 28.94
C ASP A 299 23.23 6.40 29.14
N LYS A 300 23.14 7.26 30.17
CA LYS A 300 24.14 8.31 30.44
C LYS A 300 25.56 7.76 30.61
N ALA A 301 25.69 6.66 31.35
CA ALA A 301 27.00 6.07 31.64
C ALA A 301 27.68 5.56 30.37
N ALA A 302 26.91 4.93 29.47
CA ALA A 302 27.40 4.41 28.20
C ALA A 302 27.87 5.52 27.25
N VAL A 303 27.14 6.65 27.19
CA VAL A 303 27.52 7.82 26.41
C VAL A 303 28.82 8.43 26.93
N LEU A 304 28.94 8.65 28.24
CA LEU A 304 30.14 9.23 28.85
C LEU A 304 31.38 8.35 28.68
N GLU A 305 31.23 7.03 28.85
CA GLU A 305 32.33 6.09 28.67
C GLU A 305 32.82 6.09 27.21
N SER A 306 31.88 6.12 26.25
CA SER A 306 32.20 6.15 24.82
C SER A 306 32.92 7.45 24.44
N ILE A 307 32.43 8.62 24.88
CA ILE A 307 33.09 9.91 24.64
C ILE A 307 34.53 9.91 25.19
N ARG A 308 34.75 9.39 26.41
CA ARG A 308 36.10 9.29 26.98
C ARG A 308 37.01 8.34 26.21
N ARG A 309 36.46 7.19 25.79
CA ARG A 309 37.18 6.16 25.02
C ARG A 309 37.69 6.74 23.70
N TYR A 310 36.81 7.39 22.93
CA TYR A 310 37.14 7.97 21.63
C TYR A 310 37.93 9.29 21.72
N GLY A 311 37.73 10.08 22.79
CA GLY A 311 38.47 11.32 23.05
C GLY A 311 39.93 11.12 23.48
N SER A 312 40.30 9.92 23.97
CA SER A 312 41.67 9.57 24.36
C SER A 312 42.63 9.37 23.17
N GLY A 313 42.12 9.44 21.94
CA GLY A 313 42.93 9.48 20.72
C GLY A 313 42.87 8.23 19.84
N SER A 314 41.95 7.29 20.05
CA SER A 314 41.71 6.24 19.06
C SER A 314 41.01 6.84 17.83
N LEU A 315 41.53 6.58 16.61
CA LEU A 315 40.90 6.97 15.33
C LEU A 315 39.67 6.10 14.99
N ALA A 316 39.23 5.27 15.92
CA ALA A 316 38.06 4.42 15.74
C ALA A 316 36.77 5.26 15.78
N SER A 317 35.78 4.78 15.04
CA SER A 317 34.38 5.19 15.16
C SER A 317 33.55 4.04 15.72
N GLY A 318 32.40 4.33 16.30
CA GLY A 318 31.45 3.31 16.73
C GLY A 318 30.07 3.89 16.94
N ASP A 319 29.06 3.01 16.90
CA ASP A 319 27.67 3.38 17.14
C ASP A 319 27.21 2.89 18.50
N ILE A 320 26.42 3.70 19.19
CA ILE A 320 25.79 3.35 20.46
C ILE A 320 24.30 3.61 20.35
N ALA A 321 23.50 2.65 20.83
CA ALA A 321 22.06 2.81 20.92
C ALA A 321 21.71 3.64 22.17
N VAL A 322 20.98 4.73 22.00
CA VAL A 322 20.56 5.63 23.08
C VAL A 322 19.08 5.97 22.97
N ARG A 323 18.45 6.24 24.11
CA ARG A 323 17.09 6.79 24.17
C ARG A 323 17.12 8.23 24.67
N LEU A 324 16.47 9.13 23.93
CA LEU A 324 16.37 10.54 24.31
C LEU A 324 15.38 10.71 25.47
N LYS A 325 15.59 11.70 26.33
CA LYS A 325 14.68 11.97 27.46
C LYS A 325 13.25 12.31 27.04
N ASP A 326 13.10 13.05 25.94
CA ASP A 326 11.79 13.48 25.44
C ASP A 326 11.09 12.37 24.64
N ARG A 327 11.83 11.32 24.26
CA ARG A 327 11.33 10.15 23.51
C ARG A 327 11.89 8.85 24.11
N PRO A 328 11.50 8.49 25.34
CA PRO A 328 12.05 7.34 26.05
C PRO A 328 11.72 5.99 25.39
N ASP A 329 10.70 5.95 24.54
CA ASP A 329 10.25 4.74 23.83
C ASP A 329 10.99 4.50 22.50
N GLU A 330 11.82 5.45 22.05
CA GLU A 330 12.52 5.38 20.76
C GLU A 330 14.03 5.20 20.95
N VAL A 331 14.58 4.16 20.32
CA VAL A 331 16.03 3.88 20.34
C VAL A 331 16.66 4.49 19.09
N ILE A 332 17.62 5.38 19.29
CA ILE A 332 18.34 6.09 18.23
C ILE A 332 19.81 5.64 18.24
N ALA A 333 20.39 5.49 17.04
CA ALA A 333 21.81 5.24 16.89
C ALA A 333 22.59 6.57 16.97
N LEU A 334 23.46 6.68 17.96
CA LEU A 334 24.42 7.77 18.13
C LEU A 334 25.78 7.29 17.66
N SER A 335 26.25 7.82 16.53
CA SER A 335 27.60 7.57 16.03
C SER A 335 28.60 8.46 16.76
N ILE A 336 29.73 7.88 17.18
CA ILE A 336 30.79 8.56 17.94
C ILE A 336 32.12 8.29 17.26
N ALA A 337 32.86 9.35 16.93
CA ALA A 337 34.18 9.26 16.30
C ALA A 337 35.19 10.17 17.00
N GLY A 338 36.39 9.66 17.25
CA GLY A 338 37.50 10.48 17.78
C GLY A 338 38.09 11.37 16.68
N VAL A 339 38.37 12.64 17.00
CA VAL A 339 38.96 13.60 16.05
C VAL A 339 40.25 14.19 16.61
N ARG A 340 41.29 14.32 15.76
CA ARG A 340 42.61 14.88 16.13
C ARG A 340 42.90 16.15 15.33
N GLY A 341 43.61 17.10 15.94
CA GLY A 341 44.12 18.30 15.25
C GLY A 341 43.11 19.45 15.08
N LEU A 342 41.97 19.39 15.78
CA LEU A 342 40.89 20.40 15.79
C LEU A 342 40.81 21.18 17.12
N GLY A 343 41.96 21.53 17.72
CA GLY A 343 41.99 22.31 18.95
C GLY A 343 41.45 21.56 20.18
N GLU A 344 40.41 22.11 20.83
CA GLU A 344 39.77 21.54 22.02
C GLU A 344 38.77 20.42 21.68
N ALA A 345 38.31 20.33 20.43
CA ALA A 345 37.42 19.28 19.97
C ALA A 345 38.14 17.92 19.92
N ALA A 346 37.55 16.92 20.56
CA ALA A 346 38.11 15.58 20.67
C ALA A 346 37.19 14.51 20.10
N VAL A 347 35.88 14.75 20.05
CA VAL A 347 34.88 13.75 19.62
C VAL A 347 33.82 14.40 18.73
N LEU A 348 33.50 13.75 17.61
CA LEU A 348 32.37 14.06 16.75
C LEU A 348 31.22 13.10 17.06
N LEU A 349 30.03 13.65 17.26
CA LEU A 349 28.78 12.94 17.45
C LEU A 349 27.92 13.07 16.21
N GLY A 350 27.29 11.97 15.79
CA GLY A 350 26.37 11.91 14.67
C GLY A 350 25.03 11.30 15.07
N LEU A 351 23.94 11.94 14.67
CA LEU A 351 22.59 11.42 14.77
C LEU A 351 22.01 11.26 13.37
N LYS A 352 21.56 10.04 13.07
CA LYS A 352 20.91 9.73 11.78
C LYS A 352 19.40 9.92 11.92
N ASP A 353 18.84 10.81 11.12
CA ASP A 353 17.39 11.00 11.04
C ASP A 353 16.74 9.83 10.29
N ASN A 354 16.15 8.89 11.05
CA ASN A 354 15.41 7.74 10.53
C ASN A 354 13.87 7.98 10.55
N ILE A 355 13.40 9.22 10.76
CA ILE A 355 11.98 9.51 10.96
C ILE A 355 11.17 9.17 9.70
N GLU A 356 11.65 9.59 8.52
CA GLU A 356 11.01 9.31 7.23
C GLU A 356 11.02 7.81 6.89
N GLU A 357 12.16 7.13 7.10
CA GLU A 357 12.30 5.70 6.82
C GLU A 357 11.38 4.86 7.72
N THR A 358 11.26 5.23 8.99
CA THR A 358 10.40 4.53 9.96
C THR A 358 8.91 4.79 9.66
N ARG A 359 8.55 6.01 9.26
CA ARG A 359 7.19 6.38 8.84
C ARG A 359 6.78 5.62 7.58
N LEU A 360 7.65 5.56 6.56
CA LEU A 360 7.40 4.78 5.35
C LEU A 360 7.26 3.29 5.65
N LYS A 361 8.16 2.70 6.47
CA LYS A 361 8.07 1.28 6.86
C LYS A 361 6.75 0.97 7.58
N ARG A 362 6.28 1.85 8.46
CA ARG A 362 4.98 1.71 9.13
C ARG A 362 3.81 1.82 8.14
N GLN A 363 3.86 2.77 7.20
CA GLN A 363 2.84 2.89 6.16
C GLN A 363 2.77 1.66 5.25
N VAL A 364 3.92 1.14 4.81
CA VAL A 364 4.00 -0.07 3.99
C VAL A 364 3.47 -1.28 4.76
N ALA A 365 3.91 -1.49 6.01
CA ALA A 365 3.42 -2.58 6.85
C ALA A 365 1.89 -2.51 7.08
N GLN A 366 1.34 -1.30 7.24
CA GLN A 366 -0.10 -1.09 7.40
C GLN A 366 -0.87 -1.34 6.10
N GLN A 367 -0.31 -0.96 4.94
CA GLN A 367 -0.90 -1.25 3.63
C GLN A 367 -0.95 -2.76 3.35
N THR A 368 0.14 -3.48 3.56
CA THR A 368 0.18 -4.95 3.38
C THR A 368 -0.79 -5.65 4.32
N LYS A 369 -0.90 -5.19 5.58
CA LYS A 369 -1.87 -5.73 6.54
C LYS A 369 -3.32 -5.52 6.09
N MET A 370 -3.63 -4.33 5.55
CA MET A 370 -4.98 -4.02 5.06
C MET A 370 -5.34 -4.83 3.80
N GLU A 371 -4.36 -5.08 2.92
CA GLU A 371 -4.52 -5.91 1.72
C GLU A 371 -4.80 -7.37 2.06
N SER A 372 -4.07 -7.95 3.04
CA SER A 372 -4.34 -9.31 3.53
C SER A 372 -5.69 -9.45 4.21
N ILE A 373 -6.14 -8.42 4.96
CA ILE A 373 -7.48 -8.39 5.56
C ILE A 373 -8.55 -8.32 4.48
N GLY A 374 -8.34 -7.56 3.40
CA GLY A 374 -9.27 -7.48 2.29
C GLY A 374 -9.45 -8.81 1.54
N GLN A 375 -8.35 -9.47 1.20
CA GLN A 375 -8.42 -10.78 0.51
C GLN A 375 -9.11 -11.85 1.36
N LEU A 376 -8.81 -11.91 2.67
CA LEU A 376 -9.49 -12.82 3.59
C LEU A 376 -10.97 -12.47 3.77
N ALA A 377 -11.31 -11.17 3.87
CA ALA A 377 -12.69 -10.73 4.01
C ALA A 377 -13.54 -11.03 2.77
N GLY A 378 -12.98 -10.96 1.56
CA GLY A 378 -13.67 -11.29 0.31
C GLY A 378 -14.05 -12.78 0.23
N GLY A 379 -13.09 -13.67 0.48
CA GLY A 379 -13.33 -15.12 0.49
C GLY A 379 -14.32 -15.54 1.59
N VAL A 380 -14.14 -15.04 2.81
CA VAL A 380 -15.06 -15.36 3.92
C VAL A 380 -16.46 -14.81 3.68
N ALA A 381 -16.59 -13.60 3.14
CA ALA A 381 -17.90 -13.01 2.86
C ALA A 381 -18.67 -13.77 1.78
N HIS A 382 -17.98 -14.32 0.78
CA HIS A 382 -18.58 -15.19 -0.22
C HIS A 382 -19.26 -16.41 0.42
N ASP A 383 -18.53 -17.12 1.28
CA ASP A 383 -19.06 -18.31 1.99
C ASP A 383 -20.27 -17.96 2.86
N PHE A 384 -20.21 -16.82 3.58
CA PHE A 384 -21.35 -16.34 4.34
C PHE A 384 -22.57 -16.03 3.46
N ASN A 385 -22.36 -15.43 2.29
CA ASN A 385 -23.46 -15.12 1.37
C ASN A 385 -24.12 -16.41 0.84
N ASN A 386 -23.35 -17.48 0.58
CA ASN A 386 -23.90 -18.76 0.16
C ASN A 386 -24.79 -19.39 1.25
N ILE A 387 -24.29 -19.43 2.49
CA ILE A 387 -25.07 -19.94 3.63
C ILE A 387 -26.35 -19.12 3.82
N LEU A 388 -26.26 -17.79 3.74
CA LEU A 388 -27.40 -16.91 3.91
C LEU A 388 -28.43 -17.05 2.79
N THR A 389 -27.99 -17.28 1.55
CA THR A 389 -28.87 -17.55 0.41
C THR A 389 -29.70 -18.80 0.66
N ALA A 390 -29.06 -19.89 1.11
CA ALA A 390 -29.75 -21.13 1.45
C ALA A 390 -30.77 -20.91 2.58
N ILE A 391 -30.37 -20.27 3.69
CA ILE A 391 -31.26 -20.04 4.84
C ILE A 391 -32.48 -19.21 4.43
N ILE A 392 -32.27 -18.09 3.73
CA ILE A 392 -33.36 -17.22 3.26
C ILE A 392 -34.28 -18.00 2.31
N GLY A 393 -33.70 -18.75 1.37
CA GLY A 393 -34.44 -19.57 0.42
C GLY A 393 -35.31 -20.64 1.07
N TYR A 394 -34.79 -21.38 2.06
CA TYR A 394 -35.61 -22.36 2.79
C TYR A 394 -36.71 -21.70 3.61
N CYS A 395 -36.44 -20.54 4.24
CA CYS A 395 -37.47 -19.79 4.94
C CYS A 395 -38.60 -19.38 3.97
N ASP A 396 -38.26 -18.90 2.78
CA ASP A 396 -39.25 -18.56 1.75
C ASP A 396 -40.07 -19.80 1.33
N LEU A 397 -39.40 -20.93 1.06
CA LEU A 397 -40.07 -22.18 0.69
C LEU A 397 -41.00 -22.71 1.80
N MET A 398 -40.65 -22.49 3.08
CA MET A 398 -41.49 -22.87 4.21
C MET A 398 -42.67 -21.92 4.38
N LEU A 399 -42.47 -20.60 4.25
CA LEU A 399 -43.54 -19.58 4.31
C LEU A 399 -44.57 -19.75 3.18
N LEU A 400 -44.19 -20.37 2.08
CA LEU A 400 -45.12 -20.73 1.01
C LEU A 400 -46.10 -21.85 1.39
N ARG A 401 -45.82 -22.61 2.46
CA ARG A 401 -46.65 -23.71 2.98
C ARG A 401 -47.29 -23.40 4.33
N HIS A 402 -46.94 -22.27 4.95
CA HIS A 402 -47.43 -21.88 6.27
C HIS A 402 -48.10 -20.52 6.18
N GLN A 403 -49.35 -20.43 6.65
CA GLN A 403 -50.13 -19.20 6.61
C GLN A 403 -49.98 -18.41 7.92
N PRO A 404 -50.27 -17.09 7.91
CA PRO A 404 -50.36 -16.31 9.13
C PRO A 404 -51.38 -16.94 10.09
N GLY A 405 -50.90 -17.45 11.23
CA GLY A 405 -51.70 -18.22 12.21
C GLY A 405 -51.22 -19.65 12.45
N ASP A 406 -50.36 -20.19 11.58
CA ASP A 406 -49.63 -21.43 11.86
C ASP A 406 -48.56 -21.18 12.95
N GLY A 407 -48.39 -22.13 13.87
CA GLY A 407 -47.47 -21.98 15.00
C GLY A 407 -46.02 -21.70 14.61
N ASP A 408 -45.58 -22.25 13.48
CA ASP A 408 -44.21 -22.09 12.98
C ASP A 408 -44.02 -20.82 12.12
N TYR A 409 -45.10 -20.12 11.74
CA TYR A 409 -45.04 -18.98 10.81
C TYR A 409 -44.18 -17.82 11.34
N ASP A 410 -44.41 -17.44 12.60
CA ASP A 410 -43.71 -16.33 13.25
C ASP A 410 -42.21 -16.64 13.43
N ASP A 411 -41.88 -17.89 13.80
CA ASP A 411 -40.51 -18.35 13.97
C ASP A 411 -39.74 -18.34 12.65
N ILE A 412 -40.35 -18.85 11.57
CA ILE A 412 -39.74 -18.83 10.23
C ILE A 412 -39.50 -17.39 9.77
N GLN A 413 -40.47 -16.50 10.02
CA GLN A 413 -40.33 -15.09 9.66
C GLN A 413 -39.21 -14.41 10.47
N GLN A 414 -39.04 -14.78 11.73
CA GLN A 414 -37.96 -14.28 12.57
C GLN A 414 -36.59 -14.78 12.12
N ILE A 415 -36.45 -16.06 11.72
CA ILE A 415 -35.22 -16.61 11.14
C ILE A 415 -34.87 -15.89 9.84
N LYS A 416 -35.85 -15.67 8.96
CA LYS A 416 -35.67 -14.91 7.71
C LYS A 416 -35.18 -13.49 7.97
N ASN A 417 -35.80 -12.79 8.92
CA ASN A 417 -35.42 -11.41 9.27
C ASN A 417 -34.00 -11.31 9.84
N ASN A 418 -33.60 -12.26 10.69
CA ASN A 418 -32.23 -12.32 11.22
C ASN A 418 -31.20 -12.62 10.13
N SER A 419 -31.54 -13.51 9.20
CA SER A 419 -30.67 -13.86 8.06
C SER A 419 -30.47 -12.67 7.12
N ASN A 420 -31.53 -11.91 6.82
CA ASN A 420 -31.43 -10.65 6.07
C ASN A 420 -30.56 -9.60 6.78
N ARG A 421 -30.60 -9.57 8.11
CA ARG A 421 -29.73 -8.68 8.91
C ARG A 421 -28.27 -9.09 8.82
N ALA A 422 -27.98 -10.39 8.90
CA ALA A 422 -26.63 -10.93 8.71
C ALA A 422 -26.09 -10.63 7.31
N ALA A 423 -26.93 -10.76 6.27
CA ALA A 423 -26.57 -10.41 4.89
C ALA A 423 -26.18 -8.93 4.72
N SER A 424 -26.84 -8.03 5.45
CA SER A 424 -26.45 -6.61 5.47
C SER A 424 -25.08 -6.38 6.13
N LEU A 425 -24.75 -7.13 7.18
CA LEU A 425 -23.47 -7.03 7.88
C LEU A 425 -22.32 -7.60 7.03
N THR A 426 -22.55 -8.70 6.32
CA THR A 426 -21.58 -9.29 5.39
C THR A 426 -21.24 -8.33 4.25
N ARG A 427 -22.24 -7.62 3.70
CA ARG A 427 -22.02 -6.54 2.71
C ARG A 427 -21.16 -5.39 3.28
N GLN A 428 -21.35 -5.03 4.55
CA GLN A 428 -20.51 -4.02 5.21
C GLN A 428 -19.06 -4.51 5.41
N LEU A 429 -18.86 -5.81 5.64
CA LEU A 429 -17.52 -6.41 5.72
C LEU A 429 -16.78 -6.35 4.37
N LEU A 430 -17.49 -6.62 3.27
CA LEU A 430 -16.98 -6.50 1.90
C LEU A 430 -16.57 -5.05 1.56
N ALA A 431 -17.29 -4.06 2.06
CA ALA A 431 -16.96 -2.64 1.87
C ALA A 431 -15.59 -2.25 2.48
N PHE A 432 -15.07 -2.98 3.48
CA PHE A 432 -13.74 -2.76 4.04
C PHE A 432 -12.59 -3.33 3.19
N SER A 433 -12.88 -4.20 2.22
CA SER A 433 -11.88 -4.96 1.45
C SER A 433 -11.19 -4.16 0.32
N ARG A 434 -11.41 -2.85 0.20
CA ARG A 434 -10.97 -2.01 -0.96
C ARG A 434 -11.51 -2.45 -2.32
N GLN A 435 -12.27 -3.55 -2.40
CA GLN A 435 -12.89 -4.05 -3.62
C GLN A 435 -14.33 -3.54 -3.80
N GLN A 436 -14.64 -2.29 -3.46
CA GLN A 436 -15.90 -1.69 -3.91
C GLN A 436 -15.56 -0.61 -4.93
N THR A 437 -15.76 -0.92 -6.21
CA THR A 437 -15.63 0.07 -7.29
C THR A 437 -16.76 1.08 -7.13
N LEU A 438 -16.40 2.35 -6.95
CA LEU A 438 -17.34 3.45 -6.86
C LEU A 438 -18.16 3.53 -8.15
N ARG A 439 -19.49 3.51 -8.05
CA ARG A 439 -20.43 3.80 -9.14
C ARG A 439 -21.05 5.18 -8.93
N PRO A 440 -20.34 6.28 -9.23
CA PRO A 440 -20.89 7.62 -9.08
C PRO A 440 -22.05 7.83 -10.08
N GLN A 441 -23.25 8.01 -9.56
CA GLN A 441 -24.47 8.31 -10.32
C GLN A 441 -24.93 9.73 -10.01
N ILE A 442 -25.68 10.33 -10.94
CA ILE A 442 -26.35 11.61 -10.70
C ILE A 442 -27.63 11.29 -9.92
N LEU A 443 -27.68 11.72 -8.66
CA LEU A 443 -28.76 11.38 -7.75
C LEU A 443 -29.29 12.62 -7.01
N GLN A 444 -30.50 12.49 -6.49
CA GLN A 444 -31.13 13.47 -5.60
C GLN A 444 -30.96 13.00 -4.14
N LEU A 445 -30.38 13.86 -3.29
CA LEU A 445 -30.12 13.51 -1.89
C LEU A 445 -31.40 13.15 -1.12
N ALA A 446 -32.52 13.78 -1.46
CA ALA A 446 -33.80 13.51 -0.82
C ALA A 446 -34.24 12.05 -0.99
N ASP A 447 -34.01 11.47 -2.17
CA ASP A 447 -34.42 10.10 -2.50
C ASP A 447 -33.58 9.09 -1.69
N VAL A 448 -32.27 9.29 -1.62
CA VAL A 448 -31.37 8.42 -0.83
C VAL A 448 -31.71 8.47 0.67
N VAL A 449 -31.99 9.68 1.20
CA VAL A 449 -32.42 9.81 2.61
C VAL A 449 -33.77 9.13 2.84
N ALA A 450 -34.70 9.20 1.88
CA ALA A 450 -36.00 8.53 1.97
C ALA A 450 -35.86 7.00 1.97
N ASP A 451 -35.04 6.43 1.09
CA ASP A 451 -34.82 4.99 0.98
C ASP A 451 -34.20 4.41 2.28
N VAL A 452 -33.21 5.09 2.84
CA VAL A 452 -32.52 4.65 4.08
C VAL A 452 -33.38 4.87 5.32
N SER A 453 -34.35 5.79 5.29
CA SER A 453 -35.12 6.17 6.47
C SER A 453 -35.81 4.99 7.17
N SER A 454 -36.33 4.03 6.41
CA SER A 454 -37.02 2.84 6.92
C SER A 454 -36.06 1.93 7.71
N LEU A 455 -34.89 1.68 7.14
CA LEU A 455 -33.82 0.90 7.74
C LEU A 455 -33.24 1.62 8.96
N LEU A 456 -33.05 2.93 8.87
CA LEU A 456 -32.49 3.74 9.95
C LEU A 456 -33.42 3.78 11.17
N LYS A 457 -34.74 3.95 10.98
CA LYS A 457 -35.71 3.84 12.07
C LYS A 457 -35.58 2.52 12.83
N ARG A 458 -35.40 1.41 12.11
CA ARG A 458 -35.19 0.08 12.73
C ARG A 458 -33.87 -0.01 13.49
N LEU A 459 -32.81 0.62 13.02
CA LEU A 459 -31.49 0.61 13.68
C LEU A 459 -31.40 1.52 14.91
N LEU A 460 -32.12 2.64 14.88
CA LEU A 460 -32.21 3.61 15.99
C LEU A 460 -33.02 3.04 17.17
N GLY A 461 -33.99 2.17 16.89
CA GLY A 461 -34.85 1.55 17.91
C GLY A 461 -35.98 2.46 18.39
N GLU A 462 -36.77 2.00 19.36
CA GLU A 462 -37.96 2.73 19.83
C GLU A 462 -37.63 3.93 20.73
N THR A 463 -36.42 3.98 21.28
CA THR A 463 -35.98 5.01 22.23
C THR A 463 -35.49 6.30 21.54
N VAL A 464 -35.20 6.25 20.24
CA VAL A 464 -34.66 7.37 19.47
C VAL A 464 -35.63 7.75 18.35
N ARG A 465 -36.09 9.00 18.35
CA ARG A 465 -36.98 9.52 17.32
C ARG A 465 -36.18 10.01 16.12
N LEU A 466 -36.58 9.60 14.91
CA LEU A 466 -36.00 10.12 13.66
C LEU A 466 -36.92 11.19 13.06
N GLU A 467 -36.38 12.38 12.85
CA GLU A 467 -37.05 13.51 12.19
C GLU A 467 -36.34 13.87 10.88
N LEU A 468 -37.09 13.98 9.79
CA LEU A 468 -36.55 14.21 8.44
C LEU A 468 -37.06 15.53 7.87
N HIS A 469 -36.16 16.36 7.36
CA HIS A 469 -36.48 17.63 6.72
C HIS A 469 -35.83 17.74 5.34
N HIS A 470 -36.63 17.64 4.29
CA HIS A 470 -36.13 17.77 2.91
C HIS A 470 -36.27 19.22 2.43
N GLY A 471 -35.13 19.82 2.08
CA GLY A 471 -35.08 21.12 1.43
C GLY A 471 -35.63 21.07 0.00
N ARG A 472 -36.06 22.23 -0.50
CA ARG A 472 -36.53 22.37 -1.89
C ARG A 472 -35.37 22.83 -2.78
N ALA A 473 -35.47 22.52 -4.07
CA ALA A 473 -34.51 22.96 -5.11
C ALA A 473 -33.04 22.56 -4.80
N ILE A 474 -32.85 21.36 -4.25
CA ILE A 474 -31.52 20.79 -4.05
C ILE A 474 -31.00 20.32 -5.42
N GLY A 475 -29.83 20.81 -5.82
CA GLY A 475 -29.19 20.37 -7.06
C GLY A 475 -28.80 18.90 -7.01
N SER A 476 -28.83 18.22 -8.16
CA SER A 476 -28.38 16.82 -8.25
C SER A 476 -26.89 16.71 -7.90
N VAL A 477 -26.51 15.66 -7.19
CA VAL A 477 -25.12 15.38 -6.83
C VAL A 477 -24.61 14.16 -7.59
N ARG A 478 -23.30 14.13 -7.88
CA ARG A 478 -22.66 12.96 -8.46
C ARG A 478 -21.98 12.15 -7.35
N ALA A 479 -22.64 11.10 -6.88
CA ALA A 479 -22.15 10.26 -5.79
C ALA A 479 -22.59 8.80 -5.98
N ASP A 480 -21.92 7.86 -5.30
CA ASP A 480 -22.38 6.47 -5.25
C ASP A 480 -23.52 6.35 -4.23
N PRO A 481 -24.73 5.89 -4.63
CA PRO A 481 -25.87 5.76 -3.72
C PRO A 481 -25.54 4.90 -2.50
N GLY A 482 -24.97 3.71 -2.68
CA GLY A 482 -24.68 2.78 -1.58
C GLY A 482 -23.65 3.31 -0.59
N GLN A 483 -22.66 4.07 -1.08
CA GLN A 483 -21.71 4.74 -0.19
C GLN A 483 -22.36 5.89 0.60
N LEU A 484 -23.25 6.65 -0.04
CA LEU A 484 -23.99 7.71 0.64
C LEU A 484 -24.98 7.15 1.67
N GLU A 485 -25.64 6.02 1.37
CA GLU A 485 -26.44 5.27 2.33
C GLU A 485 -25.59 4.85 3.53
N GLN A 486 -24.38 4.34 3.30
CA GLN A 486 -23.45 3.95 4.35
C GLN A 486 -23.03 5.15 5.22
N VAL A 487 -22.84 6.34 4.63
CA VAL A 487 -22.58 7.57 5.38
C VAL A 487 -23.74 7.88 6.33
N ILE A 488 -24.97 7.86 5.83
CA ILE A 488 -26.18 8.15 6.62
C ILE A 488 -26.34 7.12 7.76
N ILE A 489 -26.16 5.83 7.46
CA ILE A 489 -26.25 4.76 8.46
C ILE A 489 -25.18 4.92 9.54
N ASN A 490 -23.92 5.17 9.17
CA ASN A 490 -22.83 5.32 10.13
C ASN A 490 -23.05 6.52 11.05
N LEU A 491 -23.46 7.67 10.50
CA LEU A 491 -23.76 8.86 11.29
C LEU A 491 -24.95 8.60 12.23
N GLY A 492 -26.02 7.97 11.75
CA GLY A 492 -27.19 7.67 12.59
C GLY A 492 -26.93 6.62 13.68
N VAL A 493 -26.12 5.59 13.42
CA VAL A 493 -25.71 4.63 14.45
C VAL A 493 -24.83 5.30 15.51
N ASN A 494 -23.91 6.18 15.10
CA ASN A 494 -23.11 6.97 16.04
C ASN A 494 -23.98 7.90 16.90
N ALA A 495 -24.98 8.54 16.30
CA ALA A 495 -25.96 9.36 17.00
C ALA A 495 -26.72 8.56 18.07
N ARG A 496 -27.22 7.37 17.73
CA ARG A 496 -27.87 6.47 18.71
C ARG A 496 -26.96 6.11 19.86
N ASP A 497 -25.71 5.73 19.56
CA ASP A 497 -24.74 5.34 20.59
C ASP A 497 -24.38 6.52 21.52
N ALA A 498 -24.48 7.76 21.03
CA ALA A 498 -24.35 8.97 21.83
C ALA A 498 -25.60 9.30 22.68
N MET A 499 -26.71 8.56 22.49
CA MET A 499 -28.00 8.75 23.15
C MET A 499 -28.51 7.49 23.88
N PRO A 500 -27.78 6.94 24.87
CA PRO A 500 -28.16 5.71 25.56
C PRO A 500 -29.49 5.79 26.34
N LYS A 501 -29.98 7.00 26.64
CA LYS A 501 -31.27 7.25 27.30
C LYS A 501 -32.41 7.58 26.31
N GLY A 502 -32.16 7.47 25.01
CA GLY A 502 -33.05 7.97 23.97
C GLY A 502 -32.83 9.45 23.66
N GLY A 503 -33.46 9.92 22.58
CA GLY A 503 -33.28 11.29 22.08
C GLY A 503 -33.85 11.46 20.67
N VAL A 504 -33.39 12.49 19.95
CA VAL A 504 -33.84 12.78 18.59
C VAL A 504 -32.64 12.84 17.65
N VAL A 505 -32.78 12.20 16.48
CA VAL A 505 -31.89 12.38 15.33
C VAL A 505 -32.64 13.21 14.29
N HIS A 506 -32.10 14.37 13.95
CA HIS A 506 -32.59 15.21 12.87
C HIS A 506 -31.72 14.98 11.64
N ILE A 507 -32.31 14.62 10.51
CA ILE A 507 -31.63 14.59 9.22
C ILE A 507 -32.28 15.63 8.31
N SER A 508 -31.47 16.56 7.81
CA SER A 508 -31.95 17.57 6.89
C SER A 508 -31.11 17.67 5.63
N THR A 509 -31.76 18.03 4.52
CA THR A 509 -31.08 18.34 3.26
C THR A 509 -31.37 19.77 2.86
N LYS A 510 -30.37 20.53 2.40
CA LYS A 510 -30.52 21.94 2.00
C LYS A 510 -29.67 22.27 0.77
N ALA A 511 -30.17 23.14 -0.10
CA ALA A 511 -29.34 23.77 -1.13
C ALA A 511 -28.50 24.90 -0.51
N VAL A 512 -27.20 24.92 -0.78
CA VAL A 512 -26.27 25.97 -0.34
C VAL A 512 -25.68 26.62 -1.58
N SER A 513 -25.99 27.90 -1.77
CA SER A 513 -25.55 28.67 -2.93
C SER A 513 -24.10 29.15 -2.80
N GLN A 514 -23.46 29.47 -3.93
CA GLN A 514 -22.13 30.10 -3.96
C GLN A 514 -22.01 31.33 -3.06
N ASP A 515 -23.05 32.16 -2.96
CA ASP A 515 -23.04 33.37 -2.12
C ASP A 515 -23.10 33.04 -0.63
N GLU A 516 -23.83 32.00 -0.24
CA GLU A 516 -23.80 31.47 1.14
C GLU A 516 -22.43 30.88 1.47
N VAL A 517 -21.77 30.17 0.55
CA VAL A 517 -20.41 29.65 0.76
C VAL A 517 -19.39 30.76 0.94
N ARG A 518 -19.49 31.84 0.15
CA ARG A 518 -18.64 33.03 0.32
C ARG A 518 -18.86 33.69 1.69
N ALA A 519 -20.10 33.75 2.15
CA ALA A 519 -20.43 34.34 3.45
C ALA A 519 -19.90 33.50 4.63
N MET A 520 -19.70 32.19 4.46
CA MET A 520 -19.14 31.31 5.49
C MET A 520 -17.64 31.55 5.75
N GLY A 521 -16.90 32.13 4.79
CA GLY A 521 -15.48 32.50 4.99
C GLY A 521 -14.54 31.33 5.30
N SER A 522 -14.86 30.12 4.86
CA SER A 522 -14.05 28.92 5.09
C SER A 522 -12.93 28.80 4.05
N ASP A 523 -11.68 28.68 4.50
CA ASP A 523 -10.52 28.43 3.61
C ASP A 523 -10.51 27.01 3.02
N ILE A 524 -11.34 26.10 3.55
CA ILE A 524 -11.35 24.67 3.21
C ILE A 524 -12.43 24.32 2.19
N LEU A 525 -13.57 25.05 2.19
CA LEU A 525 -14.70 24.81 1.30
C LEU A 525 -14.61 25.73 0.08
N PRO A 526 -14.34 25.21 -1.14
CA PRO A 526 -14.27 26.02 -2.35
C PRO A 526 -15.59 26.74 -2.63
N ILE A 527 -15.54 27.90 -3.27
CA ILE A 527 -16.74 28.63 -3.68
C ILE A 527 -17.44 27.84 -4.81
N GLY A 528 -18.66 27.39 -4.54
CA GLY A 528 -19.46 26.54 -5.44
C GLY A 528 -20.89 26.40 -4.94
N ASP A 529 -21.78 25.83 -5.76
CA ASP A 529 -23.11 25.41 -5.31
C ASP A 529 -23.01 24.01 -4.73
N TYR A 530 -23.57 23.82 -3.54
CA TYR A 530 -23.50 22.56 -2.80
C TYR A 530 -24.89 22.10 -2.38
N ALA A 531 -25.05 20.78 -2.36
CA ALA A 531 -26.12 20.12 -1.65
C ALA A 531 -25.60 19.71 -0.26
N LEU A 532 -26.23 20.23 0.79
CA LEU A 532 -25.91 19.93 2.18
C LEU A 532 -26.78 18.78 2.67
N LEU A 533 -26.15 17.78 3.27
CA LEU A 533 -26.77 16.75 4.12
C LEU A 533 -26.30 16.98 5.55
N SER A 534 -27.22 17.29 6.45
CA SER A 534 -26.94 17.51 7.88
C SER A 534 -27.55 16.39 8.71
N VAL A 535 -26.75 15.81 9.61
CA VAL A 535 -27.19 14.80 10.60
C VAL A 535 -26.87 15.32 11.99
N GLU A 536 -27.90 15.60 12.77
CA GLU A 536 -27.81 16.18 14.12
C GLU A 536 -28.42 15.22 15.15
N ASP A 537 -27.72 15.02 16.26
CA ASP A 537 -28.18 14.23 17.40
C ASP A 537 -28.28 15.07 18.66
N SER A 538 -29.19 14.70 19.56
CA SER A 538 -29.36 15.31 20.88
C SER A 538 -28.58 14.55 21.99
N GLY A 539 -27.44 13.97 21.66
CA GLY A 539 -26.65 13.10 22.53
C GLY A 539 -25.68 13.81 23.46
N VAL A 540 -24.72 13.05 23.99
CA VAL A 540 -23.75 13.55 24.98
C VAL A 540 -22.72 14.53 24.41
N GLY A 541 -22.62 14.66 23.08
CA GLY A 541 -21.66 15.52 22.40
C GLY A 541 -20.19 15.05 22.51
N ILE A 542 -19.30 15.79 21.86
CA ILE A 542 -17.87 15.49 21.70
C ILE A 542 -17.05 16.66 22.27
N PRO A 543 -16.07 16.40 23.17
CA PRO A 543 -15.16 17.42 23.67
C PRO A 543 -14.29 18.05 22.55
N LYS A 544 -14.00 19.35 22.64
CA LYS A 544 -13.23 20.10 21.63
C LYS A 544 -11.85 19.50 21.34
N GLU A 545 -11.20 18.93 22.34
CA GLU A 545 -9.89 18.24 22.22
C GLU A 545 -9.93 17.01 21.30
N ASN A 546 -11.10 16.39 21.14
CA ASN A 546 -11.29 15.18 20.35
C ASN A 546 -11.79 15.48 18.93
N LEU A 547 -12.44 16.62 18.69
CA LEU A 547 -13.00 16.99 17.38
C LEU A 547 -11.98 16.92 16.24
N GLY A 548 -10.71 17.27 16.49
CA GLY A 548 -9.65 17.16 15.48
C GLY A 548 -9.23 15.73 15.13
N LYS A 549 -9.57 14.75 15.96
CA LYS A 549 -9.12 13.35 15.86
C LYS A 549 -10.23 12.37 15.49
N ILE A 550 -11.51 12.79 15.52
CA ILE A 550 -12.65 11.88 15.32
C ILE A 550 -12.68 11.20 13.94
N PHE A 551 -12.01 11.78 12.94
CA PHE A 551 -11.90 11.21 11.60
C PHE A 551 -10.66 10.33 11.41
N GLU A 552 -9.79 10.23 12.42
CA GLU A 552 -8.61 9.34 12.37
C GLU A 552 -9.04 7.87 12.49
N PRO A 553 -8.45 6.96 11.68
CA PRO A 553 -8.74 5.53 11.77
C PRO A 553 -8.42 4.97 13.17
N PHE A 554 -9.32 4.12 13.68
CA PHE A 554 -9.23 3.45 14.99
C PHE A 554 -9.36 4.37 16.22
N PHE A 555 -9.57 5.68 16.03
CA PHE A 555 -9.87 6.57 17.13
C PHE A 555 -11.27 6.28 17.68
N THR A 556 -11.38 5.98 18.97
CA THR A 556 -12.66 5.73 19.64
C THR A 556 -12.57 6.17 21.10
N THR A 557 -13.64 6.80 21.59
CA THR A 557 -13.83 7.14 23.01
C THR A 557 -14.62 6.06 23.77
N LYS A 558 -15.04 4.99 23.08
CA LYS A 558 -15.79 3.86 23.65
C LYS A 558 -14.83 2.83 24.28
N GLU A 559 -15.33 2.07 25.27
CA GLU A 559 -14.60 0.97 25.90
C GLU A 559 -14.08 -0.07 24.88
N LEU A 560 -12.96 -0.74 25.19
CA LEU A 560 -12.37 -1.77 24.34
C LEU A 560 -13.42 -2.83 23.95
N GLY A 561 -13.62 -2.99 22.64
CA GLY A 561 -14.56 -3.95 22.05
C GLY A 561 -15.97 -3.42 21.74
N LYS A 562 -16.33 -2.21 22.19
CA LYS A 562 -17.65 -1.57 21.89
C LYS A 562 -17.62 -0.57 20.72
N GLY A 563 -16.43 -0.24 20.21
CA GLY A 563 -16.26 0.65 19.06
C GLY A 563 -15.03 0.27 18.27
N THR A 564 -15.19 0.13 16.95
CA THR A 564 -14.09 -0.19 16.03
C THR A 564 -13.23 1.04 15.70
N GLY A 565 -13.73 2.25 15.97
CA GLY A 565 -13.07 3.51 15.56
C GLY A 565 -12.98 3.69 14.04
N LEU A 566 -13.74 2.92 13.27
CA LEU A 566 -13.69 2.94 11.80
C LEU A 566 -14.89 3.66 11.15
N GLY A 567 -15.99 3.87 11.88
CA GLY A 567 -17.21 4.44 11.31
C GLY A 567 -17.01 5.83 10.71
N LEU A 568 -16.45 6.77 11.49
CA LEU A 568 -16.26 8.16 11.05
C LEU A 568 -15.11 8.33 10.06
N SER A 569 -14.06 7.50 10.13
CA SER A 569 -12.98 7.53 9.13
C SER A 569 -13.45 7.01 7.77
N THR A 570 -14.34 6.00 7.75
CA THR A 570 -15.03 5.55 6.53
C THR A 570 -15.93 6.65 5.97
N VAL A 571 -16.71 7.34 6.82
CA VAL A 571 -17.54 8.49 6.38
C VAL A 571 -16.67 9.56 5.72
N TYR A 572 -15.56 9.95 6.35
CA TYR A 572 -14.63 10.93 5.80
C TYR A 572 -14.08 10.51 4.44
N GLY A 573 -13.67 9.23 4.31
CA GLY A 573 -13.17 8.67 3.05
C GLY A 573 -14.19 8.74 1.92
N ILE A 574 -15.44 8.31 2.19
CA ILE A 574 -16.54 8.32 1.21
C ILE A 574 -16.86 9.73 0.74
N VAL A 575 -16.99 10.67 1.68
CA VAL A 575 -17.31 12.06 1.36
C VAL A 575 -16.22 12.67 0.49
N LYS A 576 -14.94 12.42 0.81
CA LYS A 576 -13.81 12.91 0.01
C LYS A 576 -13.74 12.26 -1.38
N GLN A 577 -14.01 10.95 -1.49
CA GLN A 577 -14.08 10.27 -2.78
C GLN A 577 -15.21 10.79 -3.68
N SER A 578 -16.30 11.27 -3.07
CA SER A 578 -17.42 11.92 -3.77
C SER A 578 -17.16 13.40 -4.10
N GLY A 579 -15.94 13.91 -3.87
CA GLY A 579 -15.58 15.32 -4.07
C GLY A 579 -16.19 16.28 -3.05
N GLY A 580 -16.74 15.75 -1.95
CA GLY A 580 -17.41 16.50 -0.91
C GLY A 580 -16.53 16.87 0.29
N PHE A 581 -17.15 17.57 1.23
CA PHE A 581 -16.53 18.05 2.46
C PHE A 581 -17.43 17.71 3.65
N ILE A 582 -16.86 17.28 4.75
CA ILE A 582 -17.59 17.00 5.99
C ILE A 582 -17.04 17.88 7.12
N PHE A 583 -17.94 18.45 7.89
CA PHE A 583 -17.64 19.23 9.08
C PHE A 583 -18.42 18.67 10.27
N ALA A 584 -17.87 18.82 11.47
CA ALA A 584 -18.49 18.39 12.71
C ALA A 584 -18.52 19.54 13.71
N GLU A 585 -19.71 19.84 14.22
CA GLU A 585 -19.94 20.77 15.31
C GLU A 585 -20.50 20.01 16.50
N SER A 586 -19.92 20.20 17.68
CA SER A 586 -20.38 19.53 18.87
C SER A 586 -20.04 20.31 20.12
N GLU A 587 -20.96 20.30 21.07
CA GLU A 587 -20.73 20.77 22.42
C GLU A 587 -21.13 19.67 23.43
N PRO A 588 -20.30 19.40 24.46
CA PRO A 588 -20.66 18.44 25.49
C PRO A 588 -22.04 18.73 26.12
N GLY A 589 -22.92 17.73 26.09
CA GLY A 589 -24.27 17.79 26.63
C GLY A 589 -25.32 18.45 25.73
N GLN A 590 -24.95 18.96 24.54
CA GLN A 590 -25.89 19.53 23.57
C GLN A 590 -26.05 18.66 22.30
N GLY A 591 -25.17 17.68 22.11
CA GLY A 591 -25.22 16.76 20.97
C GLY A 591 -24.16 17.07 19.91
N THR A 592 -24.33 16.46 18.74
CA THR A 592 -23.38 16.58 17.62
C THR A 592 -24.11 16.80 16.31
N ARG A 593 -23.62 17.74 15.50
CA ARG A 593 -24.07 17.96 14.13
C ARG A 593 -22.93 17.66 13.15
N PHE A 594 -23.20 16.82 12.16
CA PHE A 594 -22.32 16.55 11.03
C PHE A 594 -22.92 17.14 9.75
N ASP A 595 -22.17 18.03 9.11
CA ASP A 595 -22.58 18.72 7.88
C ASP A 595 -21.74 18.22 6.70
N VAL A 596 -22.39 17.54 5.75
CA VAL A 596 -21.78 16.97 4.54
C VAL A 596 -22.18 17.81 3.32
N TYR A 597 -21.20 18.48 2.73
CA TYR A 597 -21.34 19.30 1.53
C TYR A 597 -20.91 18.50 0.30
N LEU A 598 -21.83 18.30 -0.64
CA LEU A 598 -21.57 17.64 -1.92
C LEU A 598 -21.74 18.65 -3.07
N PRO A 599 -20.77 18.77 -3.98
CA PRO A 599 -20.86 19.73 -5.07
C PRO A 599 -22.04 19.40 -5.99
N VAL A 600 -22.84 20.42 -6.33
CA VAL A 600 -23.94 20.27 -7.29
C VAL A 600 -23.37 19.99 -8.67
N HIS A 601 -23.88 18.95 -9.32
CA HIS A 601 -23.48 18.58 -10.66
C HIS A 601 -24.14 19.52 -11.69
N VAL A 602 -23.31 20.17 -12.51
CA VAL A 602 -23.75 21.02 -13.62
C VAL A 602 -23.53 20.24 -14.93
N GLY A 603 -24.58 19.60 -15.41
CA GLY A 603 -24.62 18.80 -16.65
C GLY A 603 -26.07 18.38 -16.95
N GLU A 604 -26.39 18.08 -18.20
CA GLU A 604 -27.70 17.51 -18.55
C GLU A 604 -27.90 16.23 -17.75
N ALA A 605 -28.93 16.21 -16.89
CA ALA A 605 -29.40 14.98 -16.30
C ALA A 605 -29.72 14.02 -17.45
N PRO A 606 -29.29 12.73 -17.38
CA PRO A 606 -29.94 11.73 -18.19
C PRO A 606 -31.46 11.89 -17.96
N PRO A 607 -32.30 11.70 -18.99
CA PRO A 607 -33.74 11.79 -18.81
C PRO A 607 -34.08 10.96 -17.59
N SER A 608 -34.74 11.59 -16.63
CA SER A 608 -35.30 10.89 -15.50
C SER A 608 -36.28 9.90 -16.09
N ASP A 609 -35.83 8.66 -16.22
CA ASP A 609 -36.71 7.51 -16.19
C ASP A 609 -37.28 7.50 -14.78
N THR A 610 -38.25 8.39 -14.55
CA THR A 610 -39.38 8.09 -13.70
C THR A 610 -40.10 6.91 -14.32
N VAL A 611 -39.47 5.73 -14.31
CA VAL A 611 -40.22 4.51 -14.17
C VAL A 611 -40.86 4.67 -12.80
N LYS A 612 -42.11 5.13 -12.81
CA LYS A 612 -43.01 4.91 -11.69
C LYS A 612 -42.75 3.47 -11.27
N ARG A 613 -42.23 3.25 -10.07
CA ARG A 613 -42.40 1.95 -9.41
C ARG A 613 -43.91 1.80 -9.23
N GLU A 614 -44.58 1.35 -10.28
CA GLU A 614 -45.88 0.76 -10.16
C GLU A 614 -45.68 -0.37 -9.17
N PHE A 615 -46.44 -0.33 -8.07
CA PHE A 615 -46.65 -1.50 -7.25
C PHE A 615 -47.24 -2.56 -8.18
N TYR A 616 -46.38 -3.38 -8.78
CA TYR A 616 -46.80 -4.52 -9.54
C TYR A 616 -47.51 -5.44 -8.56
N LYS A 617 -48.83 -5.56 -8.74
CA LYS A 617 -49.55 -6.73 -8.22
C LYS A 617 -48.78 -7.97 -8.68
N PRO A 618 -48.72 -9.05 -7.89
CA PRO A 618 -48.15 -10.31 -8.36
C PRO A 618 -48.90 -10.69 -9.64
N LYS A 619 -48.29 -10.47 -10.80
CA LYS A 619 -48.78 -11.06 -12.04
C LYS A 619 -48.45 -12.54 -11.94
N ASP A 620 -49.32 -13.38 -12.49
CA ASP A 620 -49.13 -14.82 -12.51
C ASP A 620 -47.81 -15.14 -13.22
N LEU A 621 -46.75 -15.38 -12.44
CA LEU A 621 -45.38 -15.70 -12.86
C LEU A 621 -45.29 -17.14 -13.42
N TRP A 622 -46.27 -17.55 -14.21
CA TRP A 622 -46.25 -18.86 -14.87
C TRP A 622 -45.41 -18.75 -16.12
N GLY A 623 -44.17 -19.22 -16.04
CA GLY A 623 -43.25 -19.28 -17.16
C GLY A 623 -43.31 -20.61 -17.89
N SER A 624 -43.14 -20.58 -19.21
CA SER A 624 -42.85 -21.76 -20.03
C SER A 624 -41.47 -21.60 -20.65
N GLY A 625 -40.52 -22.45 -20.26
CA GLY A 625 -39.14 -22.41 -20.76
C GLY A 625 -38.27 -23.45 -20.07
N ARG A 626 -37.18 -23.85 -20.73
CA ARG A 626 -36.19 -24.80 -20.20
C ARG A 626 -34.96 -24.05 -19.72
N ILE A 627 -34.67 -24.15 -18.43
CA ILE A 627 -33.60 -23.40 -17.77
C ILE A 627 -32.53 -24.38 -17.31
N LEU A 628 -31.26 -24.03 -17.55
CA LEU A 628 -30.13 -24.71 -16.95
C LEU A 628 -29.62 -23.89 -15.77
N ILE A 629 -29.51 -24.49 -14.59
CA ILE A 629 -28.87 -23.89 -13.41
C ILE A 629 -27.48 -24.52 -13.24
N VAL A 630 -26.44 -23.69 -13.17
CA VAL A 630 -25.06 -24.10 -12.94
C VAL A 630 -24.58 -23.43 -11.66
N GLU A 631 -24.36 -24.22 -10.61
CA GLU A 631 -24.01 -23.74 -9.28
C GLU A 631 -23.26 -24.85 -8.54
N ASP A 632 -22.15 -24.55 -7.89
CA ASP A 632 -21.33 -25.54 -7.20
C ASP A 632 -21.90 -25.91 -5.82
N GLU A 633 -22.51 -24.95 -5.13
CA GLU A 633 -23.11 -25.18 -3.82
C GLU A 633 -24.49 -25.86 -3.93
N ASP A 634 -24.54 -27.15 -3.54
CA ASP A 634 -25.75 -28.00 -3.58
C ASP A 634 -26.98 -27.32 -2.98
N MET A 635 -26.81 -26.62 -1.87
CA MET A 635 -27.91 -25.98 -1.13
C MET A 635 -28.48 -24.78 -1.88
N VAL A 636 -27.62 -23.98 -2.52
CA VAL A 636 -28.05 -22.83 -3.34
C VAL A 636 -28.71 -23.33 -4.61
N ARG A 637 -28.12 -24.36 -5.26
CA ARG A 637 -28.66 -25.01 -6.46
C ARG A 637 -30.06 -25.58 -6.22
N ALA A 638 -30.26 -26.28 -5.10
CA ALA A 638 -31.55 -26.86 -4.75
C ALA A 638 -32.63 -25.80 -4.46
N VAL A 639 -32.27 -24.66 -3.85
CA VAL A 639 -33.19 -23.54 -3.64
C VAL A 639 -33.62 -22.93 -4.97
N ALA A 640 -32.66 -22.65 -5.85
CA ALA A 640 -32.90 -22.06 -7.17
C ALA A 640 -33.75 -22.99 -8.05
N GLU A 641 -33.44 -24.29 -8.07
CA GLU A 641 -34.21 -25.30 -8.81
C GLU A 641 -35.66 -25.34 -8.34
N ARG A 642 -35.89 -25.45 -7.03
CA ARG A 642 -37.25 -25.51 -6.46
C ARG A 642 -38.03 -24.22 -6.68
N ALA A 643 -37.36 -23.08 -6.66
CA ALA A 643 -37.97 -21.79 -6.96
C ALA A 643 -38.50 -21.76 -8.40
N LEU A 644 -37.68 -22.14 -9.37
CA LEU A 644 -38.02 -22.05 -10.80
C LEU A 644 -38.97 -23.16 -11.27
N VAL A 645 -38.82 -24.41 -10.80
CA VAL A 645 -39.77 -25.50 -11.11
C VAL A 645 -41.18 -25.14 -10.66
N ARG A 646 -41.31 -24.47 -9.50
CA ARG A 646 -42.61 -24.04 -8.97
C ARG A 646 -43.27 -22.94 -9.81
N GLN A 647 -42.49 -22.15 -10.54
CA GLN A 647 -42.98 -21.14 -11.47
C GLN A 647 -43.34 -21.73 -12.86
N GLY A 648 -43.24 -23.06 -13.03
CA GLY A 648 -43.63 -23.75 -14.25
C GLY A 648 -42.50 -24.03 -15.25
N TYR A 649 -41.26 -23.64 -14.94
CA TYR A 649 -40.11 -23.90 -15.80
C TYR A 649 -39.66 -25.37 -15.74
N VAL A 650 -39.13 -25.87 -16.86
CA VAL A 650 -38.42 -27.16 -16.89
C VAL A 650 -36.97 -26.87 -16.54
N VAL A 651 -36.55 -27.29 -15.36
CA VAL A 651 -35.20 -26.99 -14.85
C VAL A 651 -34.32 -28.22 -14.92
N GLU A 652 -33.10 -28.06 -15.41
CA GLU A 652 -32.01 -29.01 -15.20
C GLU A 652 -30.86 -28.31 -14.45
N THR A 653 -30.07 -29.09 -13.73
CA THR A 653 -29.00 -28.60 -12.87
C THR A 653 -27.67 -29.20 -13.29
N ALA A 654 -26.61 -28.43 -13.11
CA ALA A 654 -25.22 -28.82 -13.26
C ALA A 654 -24.41 -28.23 -12.09
N SER A 655 -23.36 -28.94 -11.69
CA SER A 655 -22.49 -28.57 -10.57
C SER A 655 -21.32 -27.67 -10.98
N ASP A 656 -20.94 -27.69 -12.26
CA ASP A 656 -19.90 -26.81 -12.82
C ASP A 656 -20.12 -26.56 -14.32
N GLY A 657 -19.24 -25.73 -14.90
CA GLY A 657 -19.30 -25.37 -16.31
C GLY A 657 -19.00 -26.51 -17.29
N GLU A 658 -18.30 -27.57 -16.88
CA GLU A 658 -18.01 -28.73 -17.73
C GLU A 658 -19.26 -29.60 -17.89
N GLU A 659 -19.92 -29.93 -16.79
CA GLU A 659 -21.20 -30.66 -16.79
C GLU A 659 -22.27 -29.89 -17.59
N ALA A 660 -22.28 -28.55 -17.48
CA ALA A 660 -23.14 -27.71 -18.30
C ALA A 660 -22.84 -27.86 -19.80
N LEU A 661 -21.57 -27.87 -20.21
CA LEU A 661 -21.20 -28.06 -21.62
C LEU A 661 -21.54 -29.47 -22.14
N GLU A 662 -21.39 -30.51 -21.32
CA GLU A 662 -21.79 -31.88 -21.65
C GLU A 662 -23.29 -31.97 -21.95
N LEU A 663 -24.12 -31.32 -21.12
CA LEU A 663 -25.57 -31.27 -21.31
C LEU A 663 -25.97 -30.64 -22.66
N PHE A 664 -25.27 -29.59 -23.09
CA PHE A 664 -25.45 -29.00 -24.44
C PHE A 664 -24.89 -29.91 -25.56
N GLY A 665 -23.83 -30.67 -25.28
CA GLY A 665 -23.22 -31.67 -26.17
C GLY A 665 -24.18 -32.82 -26.53
N ASP A 666 -25.01 -33.25 -25.57
CA ASP A 666 -26.05 -34.27 -25.74
C ASP A 666 -27.25 -33.80 -26.61
N GLY A 667 -27.17 -32.60 -27.20
CA GLY A 667 -28.19 -32.05 -28.07
C GLY A 667 -29.33 -31.35 -27.33
N LYS A 668 -29.19 -31.11 -26.03
CA LYS A 668 -30.17 -30.33 -25.26
C LYS A 668 -30.06 -28.84 -25.63
N ARG A 669 -31.17 -28.14 -25.45
CA ARG A 669 -31.33 -26.70 -25.70
C ARG A 669 -32.04 -26.08 -24.51
N TYR A 670 -31.55 -24.93 -24.10
CA TYR A 670 -32.04 -24.18 -22.95
C TYR A 670 -32.32 -22.74 -23.38
N ASP A 671 -33.40 -22.16 -22.86
CA ASP A 671 -33.82 -20.79 -23.15
C ASP A 671 -33.06 -19.77 -22.30
N LEU A 672 -32.55 -20.20 -21.14
CA LEU A 672 -31.75 -19.42 -20.21
C LEU A 672 -30.76 -20.32 -19.46
N VAL A 673 -29.54 -19.84 -19.30
CA VAL A 673 -28.55 -20.42 -18.38
C VAL A 673 -28.38 -19.48 -17.19
N VAL A 674 -28.68 -19.98 -15.99
CA VAL A 674 -28.45 -19.29 -14.72
C VAL A 674 -27.19 -19.89 -14.11
N SER A 675 -26.13 -19.11 -13.93
CA SER A 675 -24.82 -19.64 -13.54
C SER A 675 -24.23 -18.87 -12.37
N ASP A 676 -23.59 -19.53 -11.40
CA ASP A 676 -22.63 -18.83 -10.55
C ASP A 676 -21.41 -18.40 -11.37
N VAL A 677 -20.72 -17.39 -10.89
CA VAL A 677 -19.59 -16.77 -11.58
C VAL A 677 -18.30 -17.46 -11.18
N VAL A 678 -18.15 -17.76 -9.90
CA VAL A 678 -16.96 -18.42 -9.35
C VAL A 678 -17.37 -19.85 -9.03
N MET A 679 -16.87 -20.79 -9.82
CA MET A 679 -17.13 -22.23 -9.66
C MET A 679 -15.83 -23.00 -9.88
N PRO A 680 -15.63 -24.17 -9.24
CA PRO A 680 -14.51 -25.05 -9.49
C PRO A 680 -14.54 -25.62 -10.92
N ASN A 681 -13.39 -26.12 -11.40
CA ASN A 681 -13.15 -26.67 -12.75
C ASN A 681 -13.30 -25.64 -13.88
N MET A 682 -14.51 -25.13 -14.11
CA MET A 682 -14.81 -24.14 -15.14
C MET A 682 -15.71 -23.04 -14.57
N ASP A 683 -15.20 -21.80 -14.60
CA ASP A 683 -15.94 -20.62 -14.14
C ASP A 683 -17.09 -20.23 -15.10
N GLY A 684 -18.09 -19.54 -14.57
CA GLY A 684 -19.29 -19.14 -15.33
C GLY A 684 -18.95 -18.34 -16.60
N PRO A 685 -18.03 -17.36 -16.56
CA PRO A 685 -17.60 -16.61 -17.74
C PRO A 685 -16.93 -17.46 -18.83
N THR A 686 -16.09 -18.43 -18.47
CA THR A 686 -15.44 -19.32 -19.44
C THR A 686 -16.45 -20.26 -20.07
N MET A 687 -17.34 -20.85 -19.26
CA MET A 687 -18.47 -21.65 -19.75
C MET A 687 -19.34 -20.84 -20.73
N ALA A 688 -19.68 -19.60 -20.38
CA ALA A 688 -20.49 -18.73 -21.23
C ALA A 688 -19.83 -18.42 -22.59
N ARG A 689 -18.50 -18.20 -22.63
CA ARG A 689 -17.75 -18.01 -23.88
C ARG A 689 -17.77 -19.27 -24.75
N GLU A 690 -17.55 -20.44 -24.15
CA GLU A 690 -17.60 -21.73 -24.85
C GLU A 690 -18.99 -22.03 -25.40
N LEU A 691 -20.03 -21.83 -24.60
CA LEU A 691 -21.42 -22.00 -25.00
C LEU A 691 -21.77 -21.09 -26.18
N ARG A 692 -21.40 -19.81 -26.13
CA ARG A 692 -21.66 -18.87 -27.22
C ARG A 692 -20.89 -19.17 -28.49
N SER A 693 -19.64 -19.61 -28.37
CA SER A 693 -18.81 -20.02 -29.50
C SER A 693 -19.39 -21.23 -30.24
N ARG A 694 -19.93 -22.21 -29.50
CA ARG A 694 -20.40 -23.49 -30.06
C ARG A 694 -21.88 -23.49 -30.47
N TYR A 695 -22.72 -22.73 -29.76
CA TYR A 695 -24.18 -22.85 -29.86
C TYR A 695 -24.91 -21.53 -30.16
N GLY A 696 -24.19 -20.41 -30.33
CA GLY A 696 -24.76 -19.10 -30.65
C GLY A 696 -25.16 -18.28 -29.42
N ASP A 697 -25.89 -17.18 -29.62
CA ASP A 697 -26.22 -16.23 -28.54
C ASP A 697 -27.24 -16.83 -27.54
N ILE A 698 -26.73 -17.38 -26.44
CA ILE A 698 -27.51 -17.93 -25.33
C ILE A 698 -27.67 -16.86 -24.26
N ARG A 699 -28.90 -16.77 -23.71
CA ARG A 699 -29.21 -15.86 -22.60
C ARG A 699 -28.56 -16.36 -21.32
N LEU A 700 -27.94 -15.44 -20.59
CA LEU A 700 -27.18 -15.74 -19.38
C LEU A 700 -27.60 -14.82 -18.24
N LEU A 701 -27.87 -15.42 -17.09
CA LEU A 701 -28.07 -14.76 -15.81
C LEU A 701 -26.99 -15.23 -14.83
N PHE A 702 -26.08 -14.35 -14.45
CA PHE A 702 -25.05 -14.68 -13.47
C PHE A 702 -25.50 -14.41 -12.04
N MET A 703 -25.35 -15.38 -11.16
CA MET A 703 -25.45 -15.22 -9.71
C MET A 703 -24.08 -14.78 -9.18
N SER A 704 -24.01 -13.78 -8.31
CA SER A 704 -22.71 -13.33 -7.78
C SER A 704 -22.78 -12.82 -6.36
N GLY A 705 -21.80 -13.19 -5.53
CA GLY A 705 -21.55 -12.55 -4.22
C GLY A 705 -20.85 -11.18 -4.30
N TYR A 706 -20.44 -10.74 -5.49
CA TYR A 706 -19.73 -9.48 -5.74
C TYR A 706 -20.63 -8.44 -6.41
N ALA A 707 -20.19 -7.18 -6.43
CA ALA A 707 -20.92 -6.12 -7.10
C ALA A 707 -20.92 -6.31 -8.63
N GLU A 708 -22.09 -6.21 -9.24
CA GLU A 708 -22.38 -6.42 -10.68
C GLU A 708 -21.37 -5.76 -11.66
N GLU A 709 -20.81 -4.58 -11.33
CA GLU A 709 -19.90 -3.85 -12.24
C GLU A 709 -18.53 -4.51 -12.37
N GLN A 710 -18.04 -5.09 -11.28
CA GLN A 710 -16.73 -5.75 -11.27
C GLN A 710 -16.76 -6.96 -12.20
N LEU A 711 -17.90 -7.63 -12.22
CA LEU A 711 -18.15 -8.69 -13.17
C LEU A 711 -18.29 -8.15 -14.59
N ARG A 712 -19.09 -7.11 -14.84
CA ARG A 712 -19.21 -6.54 -16.20
C ARG A 712 -17.87 -6.06 -16.79
N GLN A 713 -16.96 -5.53 -15.97
CA GLN A 713 -15.63 -5.09 -16.41
C GLN A 713 -14.65 -6.27 -16.62
N THR A 714 -14.80 -7.35 -15.87
CA THR A 714 -13.95 -8.56 -15.98
C THR A 714 -14.48 -9.53 -17.05
N ILE A 715 -15.79 -9.51 -17.29
CA ILE A 715 -16.51 -10.39 -18.20
C ILE A 715 -16.84 -9.60 -19.46
N SER A 716 -15.98 -9.72 -20.48
CA SER A 716 -16.23 -9.18 -21.84
C SER A 716 -17.31 -10.00 -22.58
N LEU A 717 -18.54 -10.03 -22.06
CA LEU A 717 -19.69 -10.70 -22.69
C LEU A 717 -20.86 -9.72 -22.82
N ASP A 718 -21.38 -9.55 -24.03
CA ASP A 718 -22.59 -8.74 -24.30
C ASP A 718 -23.87 -9.47 -23.84
N ASN A 719 -25.01 -8.80 -23.62
CA ASN A 719 -26.30 -9.44 -23.26
C ASN A 719 -26.26 -10.38 -22.04
N VAL A 720 -25.70 -9.90 -20.92
CA VAL A 720 -25.63 -10.65 -19.67
C VAL A 720 -26.35 -9.91 -18.54
N SER A 721 -27.18 -10.63 -17.80
CA SER A 721 -27.89 -10.13 -16.62
C SER A 721 -27.28 -10.69 -15.34
N PHE A 722 -27.51 -10.02 -14.20
CA PHE A 722 -26.89 -10.37 -12.93
C PHE A 722 -27.91 -10.42 -11.79
N LEU A 723 -27.74 -11.38 -10.88
CA LEU A 723 -28.52 -11.54 -9.65
C LEU A 723 -27.57 -11.58 -8.44
N PRO A 724 -27.60 -10.58 -7.55
CA PRO A 724 -26.70 -10.55 -6.40
C PRO A 724 -27.10 -11.58 -5.33
N LYS A 725 -26.12 -12.29 -4.77
CA LYS A 725 -26.26 -13.14 -3.58
C LYS A 725 -26.08 -12.29 -2.29
N PRO A 726 -26.89 -12.50 -1.23
CA PRO A 726 -27.97 -13.48 -1.16
C PRO A 726 -29.27 -12.99 -1.80
N PHE A 727 -30.02 -13.91 -2.41
CA PHE A 727 -31.30 -13.68 -3.06
C PHE A 727 -32.44 -14.50 -2.42
N SER A 728 -33.67 -14.02 -2.58
CA SER A 728 -34.90 -14.70 -2.19
C SER A 728 -35.50 -15.53 -3.33
N VAL A 729 -36.42 -16.45 -3.02
CA VAL A 729 -37.14 -17.26 -4.02
C VAL A 729 -37.91 -16.38 -5.02
N GLN A 730 -38.42 -15.24 -4.56
CA GLN A 730 -39.13 -14.29 -5.40
C GLN A 730 -38.17 -13.54 -6.34
N GLN A 731 -37.01 -13.11 -5.84
CA GLN A 731 -36.03 -12.35 -6.62
C GLN A 731 -35.44 -13.15 -7.78
N ILE A 732 -35.14 -14.44 -7.57
CA ILE A 732 -34.65 -15.29 -8.68
C ILE A 732 -35.76 -15.55 -9.72
N ALA A 733 -37.02 -15.71 -9.29
CA ALA A 733 -38.14 -15.88 -10.20
C ALA A 733 -38.40 -14.62 -11.05
N GLU A 734 -38.33 -13.44 -10.43
CA GLU A 734 -38.46 -12.14 -11.10
C GLU A 734 -37.32 -11.92 -12.10
N ALA A 735 -36.06 -12.13 -11.69
CA ALA A 735 -34.90 -11.97 -12.56
C ALA A 735 -34.94 -12.90 -13.79
N VAL A 736 -35.31 -14.17 -13.58
CA VAL A 736 -35.51 -15.11 -14.70
C VAL A 736 -36.63 -14.66 -15.61
N HIS A 737 -37.75 -14.20 -15.06
CA HIS A 737 -38.87 -13.72 -15.85
C HIS A 737 -38.49 -12.49 -16.69
N GLU A 738 -37.79 -11.52 -16.10
CA GLU A 738 -37.30 -10.33 -16.81
C GLU A 738 -36.39 -10.69 -17.99
N VAL A 739 -35.40 -11.56 -17.78
CA VAL A 739 -34.47 -12.01 -18.84
C VAL A 739 -35.18 -12.78 -19.96
N LEU A 740 -36.27 -13.49 -19.62
CA LEU A 740 -37.08 -14.18 -20.61
C LEU A 740 -38.07 -13.24 -21.32
N ALA A 741 -38.55 -12.20 -20.63
CA ALA A 741 -39.56 -11.23 -21.07
C ALA A 741 -39.01 -10.01 -21.85
N ASP A 742 -37.70 -9.75 -21.83
CA ASP A 742 -36.99 -8.71 -22.59
C ASP A 742 -37.04 -8.92 -24.13
N GLN A 743 -38.12 -9.53 -24.61
CA GLN A 743 -38.41 -9.93 -25.98
C GLN A 743 -39.81 -9.52 -26.48
N GLU A 744 -40.46 -8.53 -25.87
CA GLU A 744 -41.56 -7.80 -26.54
C GLU A 744 -41.08 -6.50 -27.19
#